data_AF-A0A5M8PQV8-F1
#
_entry.id   AF-A0A5M8PQV8-F1
#
_cell.length_a   1.000
_cell.length_b   1.000
_cell.length_c   1.000
_cell.angle_alpha   90.00
_cell.angle_beta   90.00
_cell.angle_gamma   90.00
#
_symmetry.space_group_name_H-M   'P 1'
#
loop_
_entity.id
_entity.type
_entity.pdbx_description
1 polymer ?
#
loop_
_entity_poly.entity_id
_entity_poly.type
_entity_poly.pdbx_seq_one_letter_code
_entity_poly.pdbx_strand_id
1 'polypeptide(L)'
;MSFYAVLTVKVFITPIITCAKVIDSGPLTAPPLDSCLFMRLWTFQVSQLRRFSDSQRQALLDARQQVTTSTVLYLLGTTSSLPLYRNANDRMSGSSSLSAAEKAATNTSPRISYRDLMLNHGYFDSNILSHAYDGSGTDEDPFLIGWIDHDPRNPLRFRDRRKWLWTLLVALATMAVALTTSDYTAPAKEIKEALHVSQEVFELGLSVFVLGFAVGPLFWGPLSELYGRQIIFAGTFAALTAFNVGCALAPNVKGLIIMRFLAGTFGSSPLTNAGGVVADIWPARQRGLALVAFSSAPLFGPILGPIVGGFIGQNCGWRWVEGFLAILSGTLFLLVTFIVPETYGPLLLKRRAQALSISTGKGYVSKLDKDKQYITLSAKLKVALTRPWLMLFREPIVLVLTLYLALLYGTLYMFFGAFPIVYQEYRGWSEQIGGLSFIGQAVGIVLGICYMFPETHRYHKIVDRHAETPESRLPPAMVGSIAIPIGIFWFAWSNAPSVPWIVSIIAQAPFGFGFVLVYISVQEYLVDAYTIYAASVLAANTVFRSAFGAIFPLFTNYMYRNLGSHGPARENIRRQALVFGASGLAGWAVVDQLMENYPTQGTFSKVTALVNRSLNIEESYWPTPSPSRPELELVSSIDLTEGTVEELTASLKKKVPDIANVTHMFYFAYKYDPDPEKETQLARSMLERAIGALNHLSPQLEFVVFPTGTKAYGVHIPGGVFPPPYTESMRLPELEARKMFYYALQDELTSQSQLKQWTWCEVRPDIIIGFVPHGAFVNLAGHWATYLSTYALLSGRGARIHYPGTLAAYNALFTPISATTLARFSIWASLHPSVTGGGQLFNIADREQPTRMREVWPAVAGYFGLEGVGPVDEGDEERVMLPGDYIKANRRVLEERTGRKATEVFQVGYVDALGLFLTFDRQMSLEKARGVGWVEEREPGKAWGEAFERFRRAGVIPG
;
A
#
# COMPACT_ATOMS: atom_id res chain seq x y z
N MET A 1 10.95 34.60 -8.54
CA MET A 1 10.33 33.53 -7.73
C MET A 1 8.81 33.55 -7.74
N SER A 2 8.12 34.68 -7.63
CA SER A 2 6.66 34.75 -7.84
C SER A 2 6.25 34.21 -9.21
N PHE A 3 7.08 34.38 -10.24
CA PHE A 3 6.86 33.75 -11.56
C PHE A 3 7.00 32.23 -11.54
N TYR A 4 7.86 31.64 -10.70
CA TYR A 4 8.03 30.18 -10.59
C TYR A 4 6.83 29.57 -9.86
N ALA A 5 6.42 30.15 -8.72
CA ALA A 5 5.20 29.74 -8.02
C ALA A 5 3.94 29.95 -8.90
N VAL A 6 3.83 31.07 -9.62
CA VAL A 6 2.71 31.35 -10.54
C VAL A 6 2.74 30.46 -11.77
N LEU A 7 3.91 30.09 -12.31
CA LEU A 7 4.00 29.18 -13.45
C LEU A 7 3.71 27.74 -13.01
N THR A 8 4.17 27.29 -11.84
CA THR A 8 3.78 25.99 -11.26
C THR A 8 2.28 25.93 -10.99
N VAL A 9 1.69 26.99 -10.44
CA VAL A 9 0.23 27.09 -10.22
C VAL A 9 -0.54 27.19 -11.55
N LYS A 10 -0.09 27.97 -12.53
CA LYS A 10 -0.81 28.14 -13.80
C LYS A 10 -0.63 26.96 -14.77
N VAL A 11 0.53 26.35 -14.82
CA VAL A 11 0.83 25.25 -15.77
C VAL A 11 0.37 23.91 -15.23
N PHE A 12 0.39 23.67 -13.91
CA PHE A 12 -0.02 22.41 -13.33
C PHE A 12 -1.40 22.47 -12.65
N ILE A 13 -1.71 23.52 -11.87
CA ILE A 13 -2.99 23.60 -11.16
C ILE A 13 -4.15 24.05 -12.09
N THR A 14 -3.89 24.85 -13.13
CA THR A 14 -4.99 25.28 -14.03
C THR A 14 -5.54 24.14 -14.89
N PRO A 15 -4.74 23.23 -15.48
CA PRO A 15 -5.26 22.01 -16.11
C PRO A 15 -6.00 21.11 -15.12
N ILE A 16 -5.50 20.97 -13.88
CA ILE A 16 -6.16 20.18 -12.82
C ILE A 16 -7.53 20.78 -12.44
N ILE A 17 -7.63 22.10 -12.26
CA ILE A 17 -8.90 22.81 -12.00
C ILE A 17 -9.84 22.73 -13.21
N THR A 18 -9.30 22.75 -14.43
CA THR A 18 -10.10 22.67 -15.65
C THR A 18 -10.65 21.26 -15.85
N CYS A 19 -9.86 20.20 -15.56
CA CYS A 19 -10.35 18.82 -15.50
C CYS A 19 -11.38 18.62 -14.39
N ALA A 20 -11.16 19.18 -13.20
CA ALA A 20 -12.13 19.12 -12.09
C ALA A 20 -13.47 19.78 -12.45
N LYS A 21 -13.48 20.89 -13.20
CA LYS A 21 -14.71 21.54 -13.69
C LYS A 21 -15.43 20.77 -14.80
N VAL A 22 -14.74 19.89 -15.52
CA VAL A 22 -15.35 19.02 -16.53
C VAL A 22 -15.96 17.76 -15.87
N ILE A 23 -15.35 17.27 -14.78
CA ILE A 23 -15.84 16.12 -14.00
C ILE A 23 -17.17 16.46 -13.27
N ASP A 24 -17.40 17.71 -12.90
CA ASP A 24 -18.67 18.16 -12.29
C ASP A 24 -19.88 18.19 -13.25
N SER A 25 -19.69 17.89 -14.54
CA SER A 25 -20.76 17.95 -15.55
C SER A 25 -21.48 16.61 -15.86
N GLY A 26 -21.29 15.59 -15.02
CA GLY A 26 -22.01 14.31 -15.11
C GLY A 26 -21.40 13.30 -16.10
N PRO A 27 -21.89 12.05 -16.11
CA PRO A 27 -21.17 10.94 -16.76
C PRO A 27 -21.38 10.97 -18.28
N LEU A 28 -20.33 11.34 -19.01
CA LEU A 28 -20.22 11.06 -20.44
C LEU A 28 -19.51 9.72 -20.61
N THR A 29 -20.26 8.75 -21.12
CA THR A 29 -19.76 7.47 -21.64
C THR A 29 -18.57 7.66 -22.57
N ALA A 30 -17.51 6.86 -22.39
CA ALA A 30 -16.30 6.88 -23.20
C ALA A 30 -16.60 6.64 -24.69
N PRO A 31 -16.13 7.51 -25.62
CA PRO A 31 -16.10 7.19 -27.04
C PRO A 31 -14.73 6.61 -27.46
N PRO A 32 -14.64 5.91 -28.59
CA PRO A 32 -13.40 5.32 -29.07
C PRO A 32 -12.40 6.40 -29.53
N LEU A 33 -11.13 6.01 -29.68
CA LEU A 33 -10.05 6.82 -30.23
C LEU A 33 -10.42 7.35 -31.62
N ASP A 34 -11.09 8.50 -31.69
CA ASP A 34 -11.11 9.39 -32.84
C ASP A 34 -11.66 10.77 -32.43
N SER A 35 -10.91 11.81 -32.76
CA SER A 35 -11.35 13.23 -32.84
C SER A 35 -11.59 14.03 -31.54
N CYS A 36 -10.51 14.70 -31.11
CA CYS A 36 -10.48 16.10 -30.60
C CYS A 36 -11.36 16.52 -29.40
N LEU A 37 -10.77 16.50 -28.20
CA LEU A 37 -11.22 17.30 -27.05
C LEU A 37 -10.65 18.75 -27.07
N PHE A 38 -9.47 18.96 -27.66
CA PHE A 38 -8.79 20.27 -27.64
C PHE A 38 -9.38 21.28 -28.65
N MET A 39 -9.85 20.85 -29.83
CA MET A 39 -10.59 21.71 -30.77
C MET A 39 -11.99 22.10 -30.25
N ARG A 40 -12.59 21.28 -29.39
CA ARG A 40 -13.88 21.59 -28.73
C ARG A 40 -13.72 22.54 -27.53
N LEU A 41 -12.60 22.47 -26.82
CA LEU A 41 -12.30 23.37 -25.69
C LEU A 41 -12.09 24.83 -26.13
N TRP A 42 -11.58 25.08 -27.33
CA TRP A 42 -11.42 26.46 -27.84
C TRP A 42 -12.72 27.06 -28.38
N THR A 43 -13.63 26.24 -28.94
CA THR A 43 -14.93 26.68 -29.46
C THR A 43 -16.01 26.84 -28.38
N PHE A 44 -15.91 26.11 -27.25
CA PHE A 44 -16.87 26.18 -26.14
C PHE A 44 -16.79 27.50 -25.33
N GLN A 45 -15.63 28.17 -25.28
CA GLN A 45 -15.49 29.45 -24.58
C GLN A 45 -16.15 30.64 -25.31
N VAL A 46 -16.38 30.52 -26.63
CA VAL A 46 -16.97 31.61 -27.44
C VAL A 46 -18.50 31.53 -27.52
N SER A 47 -19.10 30.33 -27.37
CA SER A 47 -20.56 30.15 -27.51
C SER A 47 -21.35 30.41 -26.23
N GLN A 48 -20.75 30.29 -25.04
CA GLN A 48 -21.43 30.48 -23.75
C GLN A 48 -21.59 31.96 -23.35
N LEU A 49 -20.91 32.89 -24.03
CA LEU A 49 -21.06 34.32 -23.73
C LEU A 49 -22.41 34.89 -24.20
N ARG A 50 -23.15 34.24 -25.10
CA ARG A 50 -24.41 34.76 -25.67
C ARG A 50 -25.69 34.48 -24.86
N ARG A 51 -25.62 33.69 -23.78
CA ARG A 51 -26.82 33.22 -23.05
C ARG A 51 -27.10 33.91 -21.70
N PHE A 52 -26.28 34.85 -21.27
CA PHE A 52 -26.51 35.61 -20.03
C PHE A 52 -27.24 36.92 -20.31
N SER A 53 -28.21 37.26 -19.47
CA SER A 53 -28.83 38.59 -19.45
C SER A 53 -27.78 39.65 -19.05
N ASP A 54 -27.91 40.88 -19.55
CA ASP A 54 -26.88 41.91 -19.37
C ASP A 54 -26.63 42.27 -17.89
N SER A 55 -27.63 42.09 -17.02
CA SER A 55 -27.48 42.23 -15.56
C SER A 55 -26.58 41.15 -14.94
N GLN A 56 -26.65 39.90 -15.43
CA GLN A 56 -25.81 38.80 -14.98
C GLN A 56 -24.38 38.90 -15.54
N ARG A 57 -24.21 39.45 -16.76
CA ARG A 57 -22.87 39.78 -17.28
C ARG A 57 -22.19 40.87 -16.45
N GLN A 58 -22.94 41.89 -16.03
CA GLN A 58 -22.38 42.97 -15.22
C GLN A 58 -21.99 42.47 -13.82
N ALA A 59 -22.82 41.65 -13.18
CA ALA A 59 -22.50 41.04 -11.88
C ALA A 59 -21.28 40.09 -11.94
N LEU A 60 -21.11 39.34 -13.05
CA LEU A 60 -19.93 38.48 -13.28
C LEU A 60 -18.66 39.29 -13.59
N LEU A 61 -18.79 40.43 -14.28
CA LEU A 61 -17.68 41.35 -14.51
C LEU A 61 -17.26 42.04 -13.21
N ASP A 62 -18.21 42.46 -12.37
CA ASP A 62 -17.95 43.08 -11.06
C ASP A 62 -17.33 42.07 -10.07
N ALA A 63 -17.81 40.82 -10.05
CA ALA A 63 -17.24 39.75 -9.24
C ALA A 63 -15.82 39.34 -9.70
N ARG A 64 -15.58 39.32 -11.03
CA ARG A 64 -14.24 39.08 -11.59
C ARG A 64 -13.30 40.23 -11.25
N GLN A 65 -13.77 41.48 -11.25
CA GLN A 65 -12.99 42.65 -10.89
C GLN A 65 -12.69 42.65 -9.38
N GLN A 66 -13.62 42.28 -8.49
CA GLN A 66 -13.36 42.23 -7.04
C GLN A 66 -12.37 41.12 -6.64
N VAL A 67 -12.44 39.93 -7.23
CA VAL A 67 -11.54 38.81 -6.88
C VAL A 67 -10.14 38.97 -7.48
N THR A 68 -10.03 39.54 -8.69
CA THR A 68 -8.71 39.85 -9.29
C THR A 68 -8.08 41.09 -8.65
N THR A 69 -8.86 42.13 -8.34
CA THR A 69 -8.31 43.38 -7.78
C THR A 69 -7.88 43.19 -6.33
N SER A 70 -8.63 42.46 -5.49
CA SER A 70 -8.28 42.26 -4.07
C SER A 70 -7.06 41.35 -3.89
N THR A 71 -6.94 40.27 -4.67
CA THR A 71 -5.81 39.33 -4.58
C THR A 71 -4.54 39.90 -5.23
N VAL A 72 -4.69 40.67 -6.32
CA VAL A 72 -3.57 41.33 -7.00
C VAL A 72 -3.12 42.58 -6.23
N LEU A 73 -3.98 43.34 -5.56
CA LEU A 73 -3.56 44.45 -4.68
C LEU A 73 -2.94 43.97 -3.36
N TYR A 74 -3.38 42.83 -2.79
CA TYR A 74 -2.75 42.28 -1.60
C TYR A 74 -1.35 41.69 -1.90
N LEU A 75 -1.15 41.13 -3.10
CA LEU A 75 0.15 40.62 -3.58
C LEU A 75 1.05 41.67 -4.24
N LEU A 76 0.51 42.76 -4.80
CA LEU A 76 1.30 43.90 -5.28
C LEU A 76 1.59 44.91 -4.17
N GLY A 77 0.71 45.03 -3.17
CA GLY A 77 0.89 45.92 -2.01
C GLY A 77 2.14 45.58 -1.19
N THR A 78 2.48 44.30 -1.08
CA THR A 78 3.70 43.83 -0.38
C THR A 78 4.97 43.94 -1.23
N THR A 79 4.88 44.30 -2.51
CA THR A 79 6.06 44.56 -3.36
C THR A 79 6.52 46.02 -3.33
N SER A 80 5.72 46.93 -2.76
CA SER A 80 6.02 48.37 -2.69
C SER A 80 6.68 48.82 -1.38
N SER A 81 6.83 47.92 -0.39
CA SER A 81 7.31 48.24 0.96
C SER A 81 8.57 47.48 1.42
N LEU A 82 9.40 46.98 0.50
CA LEU A 82 10.75 46.47 0.83
C LEU A 82 11.82 47.52 0.49
N PRO A 83 12.33 48.30 1.45
CA PRO A 83 13.32 49.36 1.21
C PRO A 83 14.72 48.83 0.83
N LEU A 84 14.94 47.51 0.89
CA LEU A 84 16.26 46.89 0.78
C LEU A 84 16.71 46.58 -0.66
N TYR A 85 15.79 46.50 -1.62
CA TYR A 85 16.15 46.14 -3.01
C TYR A 85 16.48 47.34 -3.91
N ARG A 86 16.01 48.55 -3.57
CA ARG A 86 16.40 49.80 -4.26
C ARG A 86 17.76 50.33 -3.81
N ASN A 87 18.05 50.25 -2.51
CA ASN A 87 19.30 50.78 -1.95
C ASN A 87 20.56 49.95 -2.25
N ALA A 88 20.41 48.70 -2.72
CA ALA A 88 21.54 47.88 -3.12
C ALA A 88 22.11 48.28 -4.50
N ASN A 89 21.27 48.77 -5.42
CA ASN A 89 21.75 49.27 -6.71
C ASN A 89 22.43 50.63 -6.60
N ASP A 90 21.94 51.53 -5.73
CA ASP A 90 22.53 52.87 -5.57
C ASP A 90 23.84 52.86 -4.74
N ARG A 91 24.08 51.82 -3.93
CA ARG A 91 25.35 51.65 -3.20
C ARG A 91 26.39 50.80 -3.93
N MET A 92 26.02 50.15 -5.05
CA MET A 92 26.94 49.35 -5.87
C MET A 92 27.57 50.11 -7.04
N SER A 93 27.20 51.37 -7.29
CA SER A 93 27.93 52.25 -8.21
C SER A 93 29.06 52.99 -7.50
N GLY A 94 29.98 52.23 -6.90
CA GLY A 94 31.28 52.71 -6.46
C GLY A 94 32.34 52.44 -7.53
N SER A 95 32.16 52.99 -8.74
CA SER A 95 33.20 53.00 -9.77
C SER A 95 33.17 54.35 -10.47
N SER A 96 34.34 54.99 -10.50
CA SER A 96 34.75 56.17 -11.27
C SER A 96 33.77 56.63 -12.35
N SER A 97 33.47 57.93 -12.35
CA SER A 97 32.69 58.64 -13.37
C SER A 97 33.23 58.36 -14.78
N LEU A 98 32.62 57.40 -15.47
CA LEU A 98 32.81 57.17 -16.90
C LEU A 98 32.36 58.41 -17.67
N SER A 99 33.14 58.82 -18.66
CA SER A 99 32.89 60.02 -19.44
C SER A 99 31.63 59.87 -20.31
N ALA A 100 31.03 60.98 -20.73
CA ALA A 100 29.86 60.98 -21.61
C ALA A 100 30.11 60.22 -22.94
N ALA A 101 31.38 60.06 -23.36
CA ALA A 101 31.78 59.29 -24.53
C ALA A 101 31.69 57.76 -24.31
N GLU A 102 31.96 57.25 -23.11
CA GLU A 102 31.84 55.82 -22.79
C GLU A 102 30.38 55.38 -22.59
N LYS A 103 29.52 56.30 -22.12
CA LYS A 103 28.06 56.10 -22.12
C LYS A 103 27.45 56.15 -23.53
N ALA A 104 28.08 56.85 -24.47
CA ALA A 104 27.67 56.85 -25.87
C ALA A 104 28.15 55.57 -26.61
N ALA A 105 29.36 55.08 -26.33
CA ALA A 105 29.93 53.87 -26.92
C ALA A 105 29.24 52.56 -26.47
N THR A 106 28.62 52.54 -25.28
CA THR A 106 27.88 51.38 -24.75
C THR A 106 26.52 51.15 -25.43
N ASN A 107 26.04 52.07 -26.27
CA ASN A 107 24.74 52.00 -26.92
C ASN A 107 24.74 51.37 -28.33
N THR A 108 25.91 50.94 -28.83
CA THR A 108 26.09 50.44 -30.21
C THR A 108 26.60 49.00 -30.28
N SER A 109 26.26 48.14 -29.31
CA SER A 109 26.50 46.69 -29.47
C SER A 109 25.47 46.09 -30.43
N PRO A 110 25.88 45.47 -31.55
CA PRO A 110 24.96 44.88 -32.53
C PRO A 110 24.08 43.80 -31.86
N ARG A 111 22.76 43.91 -32.02
CA ARG A 111 21.82 42.94 -31.46
C ARG A 111 21.72 41.74 -32.40
N ILE A 112 22.23 40.58 -31.98
CA ILE A 112 22.01 39.33 -32.70
C ILE A 112 20.50 39.01 -32.76
N SER A 113 20.00 38.70 -33.95
CA SER A 113 18.62 38.24 -34.14
C SER A 113 18.42 36.93 -33.41
N TYR A 114 17.20 36.69 -32.94
CA TYR A 114 16.87 35.43 -32.26
C TYR A 114 17.03 34.22 -33.19
N ARG A 115 16.74 34.39 -34.49
CA ARG A 115 16.97 33.35 -35.52
C ARG A 115 18.44 32.97 -35.62
N ASP A 116 19.33 33.95 -35.67
CA ASP A 116 20.78 33.73 -35.77
C ASP A 116 21.34 33.14 -34.47
N LEU A 117 20.80 33.56 -33.32
CA LEU A 117 21.16 32.99 -32.03
C LEU A 117 20.88 31.47 -31.97
N MET A 118 19.78 31.03 -32.59
CA MET A 118 19.33 29.63 -32.59
C MET A 118 19.94 28.75 -33.68
N LEU A 119 20.21 29.31 -34.87
CA LEU A 119 20.63 28.52 -36.04
C LEU A 119 22.08 28.78 -36.44
N ASN A 120 22.57 30.00 -36.27
CA ASN A 120 23.92 30.40 -36.70
C ASN A 120 24.91 30.31 -35.55
N HIS A 121 25.39 29.10 -35.27
CA HIS A 121 26.34 28.86 -34.17
C HIS A 121 27.73 29.46 -34.42
N GLY A 122 28.09 29.73 -35.67
CA GLY A 122 29.35 30.35 -36.08
C GLY A 122 29.25 31.85 -36.33
N TYR A 123 28.22 32.53 -35.81
CA TYR A 123 27.96 33.95 -36.07
C TYR A 123 29.20 34.84 -35.87
N PHE A 124 29.48 35.65 -36.88
CA PHE A 124 30.44 36.75 -36.88
C PHE A 124 29.83 37.98 -37.57
N ASP A 125 30.18 39.17 -37.10
CA ASP A 125 29.80 40.45 -37.69
C ASP A 125 31.04 41.21 -38.19
N SER A 126 30.84 42.42 -38.71
CA SER A 126 31.93 43.26 -39.20
C SER A 126 32.98 43.57 -38.12
N ASN A 127 32.56 43.73 -36.86
CA ASN A 127 33.46 44.03 -35.75
C ASN A 127 34.35 42.83 -35.40
N ILE A 128 33.77 41.62 -35.44
CA ILE A 128 34.49 40.35 -35.24
C ILE A 128 35.48 40.13 -36.39
N LEU A 129 35.09 40.41 -37.64
CA LEU A 129 35.97 40.26 -38.81
C LEU A 129 37.17 41.22 -38.77
N SER A 130 36.96 42.45 -38.29
CA SER A 130 38.02 43.49 -38.22
C SER A 130 38.86 43.43 -36.95
N HIS A 131 38.57 42.53 -36.00
CA HIS A 131 39.29 42.45 -34.75
C HIS A 131 40.70 41.89 -34.95
N ALA A 132 41.70 42.50 -34.31
CA ALA A 132 43.08 42.02 -34.35
C ALA A 132 43.23 40.81 -33.42
N TYR A 133 43.25 39.60 -34.01
CA TYR A 133 43.50 38.35 -33.29
C TYR A 133 45.00 38.05 -33.23
N ASP A 134 45.45 37.41 -32.15
CA ASP A 134 46.83 36.95 -31.99
C ASP A 134 47.15 35.87 -33.03
N GLY A 135 48.27 36.00 -33.76
CA GLY A 135 48.73 35.09 -34.81
C GLY A 135 48.93 35.79 -36.16
N SER A 136 49.46 35.08 -37.15
CA SER A 136 49.68 35.57 -38.52
C SER A 136 48.66 35.03 -39.54
N GLY A 137 47.83 34.07 -39.14
CA GLY A 137 46.77 33.49 -39.98
C GLY A 137 47.24 32.44 -40.97
N THR A 138 48.45 31.89 -40.75
CA THR A 138 49.04 30.78 -41.51
C THR A 138 48.72 29.44 -40.84
N ASP A 139 48.99 28.32 -41.52
CA ASP A 139 48.75 26.98 -40.94
C ASP A 139 49.67 26.68 -39.74
N GLU A 140 50.86 27.28 -39.71
CA GLU A 140 51.85 27.15 -38.62
C GLU A 140 51.56 28.11 -37.45
N ASP A 141 50.95 29.26 -37.72
CA ASP A 141 50.59 30.28 -36.72
C ASP A 141 49.18 30.86 -36.99
N PRO A 142 48.13 30.08 -36.67
CA PRO A 142 46.75 30.46 -36.94
C PRO A 142 46.25 31.56 -35.99
N PHE A 143 45.32 32.38 -36.46
CA PHE A 143 44.65 33.38 -35.63
C PHE A 143 43.85 32.74 -34.49
N LEU A 144 44.13 33.17 -33.27
CA LEU A 144 43.54 32.64 -32.05
C LEU A 144 42.26 33.38 -31.67
N ILE A 145 41.12 32.75 -31.93
CA ILE A 145 39.81 33.33 -31.66
C ILE A 145 39.42 33.14 -30.19
N GLY A 146 39.02 34.25 -29.56
CA GLY A 146 38.33 34.30 -28.28
C GLY A 146 37.09 35.19 -28.35
N TRP A 147 36.46 35.44 -27.19
CA TRP A 147 35.38 36.42 -27.09
C TRP A 147 35.95 37.83 -27.16
N ILE A 148 35.40 38.67 -28.05
CA ILE A 148 35.75 40.09 -28.12
C ILE A 148 34.97 40.90 -27.06
N ASP A 149 35.38 42.15 -26.85
CA ASP A 149 34.60 43.05 -26.01
C ASP A 149 33.22 43.33 -26.60
N HIS A 150 32.21 43.23 -25.75
CA HIS A 150 30.79 43.34 -26.07
C HIS A 150 30.30 42.34 -27.15
N ASP A 151 30.93 41.15 -27.23
CA ASP A 151 30.51 40.10 -28.16
C ASP A 151 29.03 39.69 -27.96
N PRO A 152 28.19 39.78 -29.00
CA PRO A 152 26.76 39.52 -28.89
C PRO A 152 26.41 38.04 -28.68
N ARG A 153 27.34 37.11 -28.95
CA ARG A 153 27.14 35.66 -28.80
C ARG A 153 27.72 35.11 -27.50
N ASN A 154 28.44 35.91 -26.72
CA ASN A 154 29.01 35.50 -25.44
C ASN A 154 27.90 35.13 -24.43
N PRO A 155 27.79 33.86 -23.99
CA PRO A 155 26.72 33.41 -23.11
C PRO A 155 26.62 34.15 -21.77
N LEU A 156 27.75 34.61 -21.24
CA LEU A 156 27.82 35.32 -19.97
C LEU A 156 27.26 36.75 -20.07
N ARG A 157 27.21 37.34 -21.26
CA ARG A 157 26.74 38.72 -21.49
C ARG A 157 25.26 38.80 -21.91
N PHE A 158 24.53 37.69 -21.95
CA PHE A 158 23.11 37.71 -22.25
C PHE A 158 22.29 38.46 -21.20
N ARG A 159 21.14 39.01 -21.61
CA ARG A 159 20.19 39.69 -20.70
C ARG A 159 19.65 38.72 -19.65
N ASP A 160 19.62 39.14 -18.39
CA ASP A 160 19.20 38.30 -17.25
C ASP A 160 17.79 37.71 -17.41
N ARG A 161 16.85 38.43 -18.02
CA ARG A 161 15.50 37.91 -18.30
C ARG A 161 15.54 36.65 -19.18
N ARG A 162 16.43 36.60 -20.17
CA ARG A 162 16.62 35.43 -21.04
C ARG A 162 17.33 34.32 -20.30
N LYS A 163 18.36 34.64 -19.53
CA LYS A 163 19.07 33.67 -18.69
C LYS A 163 18.12 32.96 -17.73
N TRP A 164 17.30 33.72 -17.00
CA TRP A 164 16.28 33.15 -16.12
C TRP A 164 15.24 32.32 -16.87
N LEU A 165 14.75 32.78 -18.02
CA LEU A 165 13.82 32.00 -18.84
C LEU A 165 14.42 30.62 -19.20
N TRP A 166 15.67 30.59 -19.68
CA TRP A 166 16.33 29.34 -20.06
C TRP A 166 16.62 28.46 -18.84
N THR A 167 17.13 29.02 -17.74
CA THR A 167 17.34 28.30 -16.49
C THR A 167 16.05 27.64 -15.98
N LEU A 168 14.93 28.37 -16.00
CA LEU A 168 13.65 27.85 -15.55
C LEU A 168 13.09 26.79 -16.51
N LEU A 169 13.27 26.95 -17.82
CA LEU A 169 12.86 25.94 -18.80
C LEU A 169 13.63 24.63 -18.66
N VAL A 170 14.97 24.69 -18.50
CA VAL A 170 15.76 23.47 -18.30
C VAL A 170 15.49 22.84 -16.93
N ALA A 171 15.21 23.64 -15.89
CA ALA A 171 14.78 23.11 -14.59
C ALA A 171 13.40 22.42 -14.68
N LEU A 172 12.45 23.01 -15.39
CA LEU A 172 11.13 22.42 -15.66
C LEU A 172 11.26 21.12 -16.47
N ALA A 173 12.16 21.08 -17.44
CA ALA A 173 12.49 19.88 -18.20
C ALA A 173 13.02 18.76 -17.29
N THR A 174 13.92 19.08 -16.37
CA THR A 174 14.42 18.13 -15.35
C THR A 174 13.31 17.64 -14.42
N MET A 175 12.44 18.55 -13.94
CA MET A 175 11.30 18.17 -13.09
C MET A 175 10.32 17.25 -13.81
N ALA A 176 10.00 17.54 -15.08
CA ALA A 176 9.05 16.73 -15.86
C ALA A 176 9.55 15.30 -16.07
N VAL A 177 10.85 15.13 -16.31
CA VAL A 177 11.48 13.80 -16.41
C VAL A 177 11.38 13.06 -15.07
N ALA A 178 11.67 13.76 -13.96
CA ALA A 178 11.55 13.17 -12.63
C ALA A 178 10.09 12.88 -12.23
N LEU A 179 9.12 13.64 -12.75
CA LEU A 179 7.69 13.38 -12.58
C LEU A 179 7.28 12.09 -13.31
N THR A 180 7.75 11.91 -14.55
CA THR A 180 7.50 10.71 -15.39
C THR A 180 7.87 9.39 -14.68
N THR A 181 8.85 9.41 -13.77
CA THR A 181 9.24 8.20 -13.02
C THR A 181 8.10 7.75 -12.10
N SER A 182 7.55 8.69 -11.33
CA SER A 182 6.66 8.46 -10.19
C SER A 182 5.18 8.46 -10.55
N ASP A 183 4.77 9.16 -11.61
CA ASP A 183 3.37 9.29 -12.04
C ASP A 183 2.76 7.91 -12.38
N TYR A 184 3.57 7.03 -12.97
CA TYR A 184 3.26 5.62 -13.25
C TYR A 184 2.85 4.81 -12.01
N THR A 185 3.29 5.21 -10.83
CA THR A 185 3.02 4.45 -9.60
C THR A 185 1.58 4.61 -9.10
N ALA A 186 0.90 5.68 -9.52
CA ALA A 186 -0.43 5.99 -9.03
C ALA A 186 -1.51 5.00 -9.51
N PRO A 187 -1.67 4.71 -10.82
CA PRO A 187 -2.67 3.74 -11.32
C PRO A 187 -2.20 2.29 -11.19
N ALA A 188 -1.56 1.94 -10.06
CA ALA A 188 -0.95 0.63 -9.86
C ALA A 188 -1.96 -0.52 -10.00
N LYS A 189 -3.16 -0.34 -9.45
CA LYS A 189 -4.22 -1.35 -9.49
C LYS A 189 -4.67 -1.59 -10.94
N GLU A 190 -4.99 -0.52 -11.65
CA GLU A 190 -5.49 -0.58 -13.03
C GLU A 190 -4.47 -1.19 -13.99
N ILE A 191 -3.17 -0.85 -13.87
CA ILE A 191 -2.11 -1.43 -14.70
C ILE A 191 -1.96 -2.94 -14.45
N LYS A 192 -1.97 -3.36 -13.18
CA LYS A 192 -1.86 -4.78 -12.81
C LYS A 192 -3.04 -5.60 -13.33
N GLU A 193 -4.25 -5.06 -13.23
CA GLU A 193 -5.47 -5.69 -13.75
C GLU A 193 -5.49 -5.73 -15.28
N ALA A 194 -5.19 -4.61 -15.95
CA ALA A 194 -5.25 -4.50 -17.41
C ALA A 194 -4.17 -5.30 -18.14
N LEU A 195 -3.01 -5.50 -17.53
CA LEU A 195 -1.89 -6.23 -18.12
C LEU A 195 -1.67 -7.62 -17.51
N HIS A 196 -2.48 -8.01 -16.52
CA HIS A 196 -2.41 -9.29 -15.80
C HIS A 196 -1.01 -9.60 -15.24
N VAL A 197 -0.46 -8.69 -14.44
CA VAL A 197 0.90 -8.79 -13.89
C VAL A 197 0.95 -8.77 -12.38
N SER A 198 1.99 -9.41 -11.82
CA SER A 198 2.24 -9.39 -10.38
C SER A 198 2.74 -8.02 -9.90
N GLN A 199 2.71 -7.80 -8.60
CA GLN A 199 3.20 -6.56 -7.97
C GLN A 199 4.67 -6.28 -8.31
N GLU A 200 5.49 -7.32 -8.32
CA GLU A 200 6.93 -7.24 -8.58
C GLU A 200 7.23 -6.79 -10.02
N VAL A 201 6.47 -7.31 -10.99
CA VAL A 201 6.61 -6.91 -12.40
C VAL A 201 6.13 -5.48 -12.63
N PHE A 202 5.10 -5.05 -11.89
CA PHE A 202 4.67 -3.65 -11.91
C PHE A 202 5.75 -2.70 -11.38
N GLU A 203 6.31 -3.02 -10.21
CA GLU A 203 7.39 -2.23 -9.58
C GLU A 203 8.65 -2.19 -10.44
N LEU A 204 8.95 -3.27 -11.16
CA LEU A 204 10.03 -3.29 -12.14
C LEU A 204 9.89 -2.17 -13.17
N GLY A 205 8.66 -1.80 -13.57
CA GLY A 205 8.39 -0.67 -14.48
C GLY A 205 8.82 0.70 -13.93
N LEU A 206 8.72 0.92 -12.62
CA LEU A 206 9.29 2.09 -11.94
C LEU A 206 10.82 1.97 -11.90
N SER A 207 11.33 0.83 -11.47
CA SER A 207 12.75 0.58 -11.27
C SER A 207 13.58 0.73 -12.54
N VAL A 208 13.13 0.19 -13.68
CA VAL A 208 13.88 0.29 -14.94
C VAL A 208 13.91 1.72 -15.49
N PHE A 209 12.88 2.53 -15.23
CA PHE A 209 12.89 3.94 -15.61
C PHE A 209 14.00 4.68 -14.86
N VAL A 210 14.08 4.46 -13.53
CA VAL A 210 15.12 5.05 -12.68
C VAL A 210 16.51 4.48 -13.02
N LEU A 211 16.60 3.20 -13.39
CA LEU A 211 17.85 2.63 -13.91
C LEU A 211 18.31 3.35 -15.18
N GLY A 212 17.38 3.80 -16.03
CA GLY A 212 17.67 4.69 -17.14
C GLY A 212 18.37 5.99 -16.73
N PHE A 213 18.08 6.52 -15.53
CA PHE A 213 18.80 7.68 -14.97
C PHE A 213 20.23 7.37 -14.57
N ALA A 214 20.59 6.11 -14.35
CA ALA A 214 21.98 5.72 -14.15
C ALA A 214 22.71 5.64 -15.50
N VAL A 215 22.05 5.11 -16.53
CA VAL A 215 22.67 4.83 -17.84
C VAL A 215 22.82 6.10 -18.68
N GLY A 216 21.76 6.89 -18.83
CA GLY A 216 21.73 8.00 -19.78
C GLY A 216 22.76 9.11 -19.53
N PRO A 217 22.93 9.62 -18.29
CA PRO A 217 23.93 10.65 -17.95
C PRO A 217 25.35 10.35 -18.42
N LEU A 218 25.73 9.08 -18.46
CA LEU A 218 27.04 8.62 -18.90
C LEU A 218 27.32 8.91 -20.38
N PHE A 219 26.27 9.01 -21.19
CA PHE A 219 26.36 9.34 -22.62
C PHE A 219 26.07 10.82 -22.86
N TRP A 220 24.99 11.35 -22.26
CA TRP A 220 24.49 12.68 -22.59
C TRP A 220 25.38 13.82 -22.13
N GLY A 221 26.11 13.65 -21.02
CA GLY A 221 27.11 14.62 -20.56
C GLY A 221 28.22 14.82 -21.60
N PRO A 222 29.05 13.80 -21.88
CA PRO A 222 30.15 13.90 -22.85
C PRO A 222 29.69 14.30 -24.26
N LEU A 223 28.55 13.76 -24.72
CA LEU A 223 28.03 14.10 -26.05
C LEU A 223 27.59 15.57 -26.14
N SER A 224 27.12 16.17 -25.04
CA SER A 224 26.74 17.60 -25.02
C SER A 224 27.94 18.55 -25.15
N GLU A 225 29.11 18.14 -24.66
CA GLU A 225 30.36 18.90 -24.81
C GLU A 225 30.96 18.78 -26.22
N LEU A 226 30.58 17.74 -26.98
CA LEU A 226 31.08 17.50 -28.33
C LEU A 226 30.18 18.12 -29.41
N TYR A 227 28.89 17.84 -29.32
CA TYR A 227 27.92 18.22 -30.34
C TYR A 227 27.13 19.48 -29.99
N GLY A 228 27.17 19.89 -28.72
CA GLY A 228 26.45 21.05 -28.19
C GLY A 228 25.27 20.65 -27.29
N ARG A 229 24.87 21.54 -26.40
CA ARG A 229 23.77 21.26 -25.46
C ARG A 229 22.41 21.27 -26.15
N GLN A 230 22.21 22.16 -27.12
CA GLN A 230 20.92 22.36 -27.77
C GLN A 230 20.49 21.13 -28.58
N ILE A 231 21.41 20.57 -29.37
CA ILE A 231 21.12 19.40 -30.23
C ILE A 231 20.87 18.16 -29.37
N ILE A 232 21.65 17.96 -28.30
CA ILE A 232 21.46 16.82 -27.41
C ILE A 232 20.13 16.92 -26.67
N PHE A 233 19.73 18.11 -26.20
CA PHE A 233 18.40 18.28 -25.62
C PHE A 233 17.28 18.00 -26.62
N ALA A 234 17.37 18.54 -27.83
CA ALA A 234 16.35 18.31 -28.86
C ALA A 234 16.20 16.81 -29.18
N GLY A 235 17.30 16.11 -29.44
CA GLY A 235 17.25 14.69 -29.78
C GLY A 235 16.75 13.80 -28.64
N THR A 236 17.22 14.06 -27.42
CA THR A 236 16.82 13.27 -26.25
C THR A 236 15.38 13.52 -25.81
N PHE A 237 14.86 14.75 -25.92
CA PHE A 237 13.46 15.05 -25.63
C PHE A 237 12.50 14.54 -26.71
N ALA A 238 12.91 14.57 -27.98
CA ALA A 238 12.15 13.91 -29.05
C ALA A 238 12.02 12.41 -28.77
N ALA A 239 13.12 11.76 -28.40
CA ALA A 239 13.13 10.35 -28.03
C ALA A 239 12.28 10.06 -26.78
N LEU A 240 12.44 10.85 -25.70
CA LEU A 240 11.60 10.75 -24.50
C LEU A 240 10.10 10.84 -24.84
N THR A 241 9.73 11.81 -25.67
CA THR A 241 8.34 12.00 -26.11
C THR A 241 7.84 10.77 -26.86
N ALA A 242 8.61 10.27 -27.83
CA ALA A 242 8.26 9.08 -28.60
C ALA A 242 8.12 7.83 -27.71
N PHE A 243 9.00 7.64 -26.74
CA PHE A 243 8.93 6.51 -25.82
C PHE A 243 7.78 6.63 -24.81
N ASN A 244 7.43 7.84 -24.34
CA ASN A 244 6.23 8.04 -23.53
C ASN A 244 4.95 7.74 -24.33
N VAL A 245 4.89 8.14 -25.61
CA VAL A 245 3.80 7.72 -26.51
C VAL A 245 3.77 6.19 -26.63
N GLY A 246 4.93 5.55 -26.76
CA GLY A 246 5.07 4.10 -26.75
C GLY A 246 4.57 3.45 -25.45
N CYS A 247 4.77 4.09 -24.29
CA CYS A 247 4.24 3.61 -23.00
C CYS A 247 2.70 3.68 -22.98
N ALA A 248 2.12 4.79 -23.45
CA ALA A 248 0.66 4.96 -23.49
C ALA A 248 -0.03 3.95 -24.44
N LEU A 249 0.66 3.56 -25.51
CA LEU A 249 0.16 2.62 -26.52
C LEU A 249 0.61 1.16 -26.28
N ALA A 250 1.30 0.89 -25.17
CA ALA A 250 1.86 -0.44 -24.92
C ALA A 250 0.74 -1.50 -24.78
N PRO A 251 0.76 -2.58 -25.60
CA PRO A 251 -0.26 -3.62 -25.55
C PRO A 251 0.01 -4.68 -24.47
N ASN A 252 1.24 -4.74 -23.94
CA ASN A 252 1.65 -5.70 -22.92
C ASN A 252 2.75 -5.11 -22.03
N VAL A 253 2.97 -5.74 -20.88
CA VAL A 253 3.94 -5.26 -19.89
C VAL A 253 5.39 -5.26 -20.37
N LYS A 254 5.77 -6.19 -21.26
CA LYS A 254 7.14 -6.25 -21.79
C LYS A 254 7.44 -5.00 -22.61
N GLY A 255 6.51 -4.63 -23.49
CA GLY A 255 6.57 -3.39 -24.25
C GLY A 255 6.62 -2.17 -23.33
N LEU A 256 5.77 -2.12 -22.31
CA LEU A 256 5.75 -1.03 -21.34
C LEU A 256 7.09 -0.86 -20.60
N ILE A 257 7.65 -1.94 -20.05
CA ILE A 257 8.94 -1.92 -19.34
C ILE A 257 10.08 -1.46 -20.26
N ILE A 258 10.15 -1.97 -21.50
CA ILE A 258 11.19 -1.58 -22.46
C ILE A 258 11.07 -0.09 -22.82
N MET A 259 9.86 0.37 -23.15
CA MET A 259 9.63 1.77 -23.49
C MET A 259 9.94 2.70 -22.30
N ARG A 260 9.60 2.29 -21.08
CA ARG A 260 9.94 3.03 -19.85
C ARG A 260 11.43 3.11 -19.59
N PHE A 261 12.18 2.02 -19.79
CA PHE A 261 13.64 2.04 -19.68
C PHE A 261 14.28 3.02 -20.68
N LEU A 262 13.82 3.00 -21.93
CA LEU A 262 14.30 3.90 -22.97
C LEU A 262 13.90 5.34 -22.68
N ALA A 263 12.66 5.59 -22.26
CA ALA A 263 12.18 6.90 -21.84
C ALA A 263 13.04 7.47 -20.70
N GLY A 264 13.33 6.69 -19.65
CA GLY A 264 14.21 7.09 -18.56
C GLY A 264 15.64 7.37 -19.04
N THR A 265 16.18 6.52 -19.92
CA THR A 265 17.54 6.67 -20.47
C THR A 265 17.68 7.96 -21.26
N PHE A 266 16.83 8.22 -22.25
CA PHE A 266 16.90 9.45 -23.05
C PHE A 266 16.45 10.68 -22.24
N GLY A 267 15.39 10.54 -21.44
CA GLY A 267 14.85 11.62 -20.63
C GLY A 267 15.83 12.15 -19.58
N SER A 268 16.78 11.34 -19.11
CA SER A 268 17.76 11.75 -18.10
C SER A 268 18.73 12.88 -18.52
N SER A 269 18.76 13.28 -19.79
CA SER A 269 19.74 14.27 -20.28
C SER A 269 19.76 15.63 -19.54
N PRO A 270 18.63 16.19 -19.04
CA PRO A 270 18.65 17.40 -18.20
C PRO A 270 19.24 17.21 -16.83
N LEU A 271 19.31 15.97 -16.30
CA LEU A 271 19.92 15.73 -14.99
C LEU A 271 21.40 16.09 -15.01
N THR A 272 22.09 15.96 -16.16
CA THR A 272 23.49 16.38 -16.33
C THR A 272 23.64 17.71 -17.04
N ASN A 273 22.90 17.90 -18.14
CA ASN A 273 23.23 18.97 -19.09
C ASN A 273 22.68 20.32 -18.65
N ALA A 274 21.62 20.35 -17.85
CA ALA A 274 21.00 21.60 -17.39
C ALA A 274 21.90 22.36 -16.40
N GLY A 275 22.59 21.65 -15.50
CA GLY A 275 23.59 22.25 -14.61
C GLY A 275 24.72 22.91 -15.41
N GLY A 276 25.11 22.31 -16.54
CA GLY A 276 26.07 22.91 -17.45
C GLY A 276 25.53 24.11 -18.24
N VAL A 277 24.25 24.12 -18.66
CA VAL A 277 23.61 25.34 -19.22
C VAL A 277 23.69 26.49 -18.22
N VAL A 278 23.38 26.21 -16.95
CA VAL A 278 23.47 27.20 -15.87
C VAL A 278 24.91 27.70 -15.70
N ALA A 279 25.89 26.81 -15.75
CA ALA A 279 27.31 27.18 -15.67
C ALA A 279 27.81 27.99 -16.88
N ASP A 280 27.25 27.78 -18.08
CA ASP A 280 27.64 28.51 -19.28
C ASP A 280 27.14 29.97 -19.27
N ILE A 281 25.93 30.22 -18.72
CA ILE A 281 25.26 31.54 -18.84
C ILE A 281 25.37 32.40 -17.58
N TRP A 282 25.59 31.81 -16.41
CA TRP A 282 25.69 32.54 -15.14
C TRP A 282 27.15 32.66 -14.66
N PRO A 283 27.63 33.89 -14.38
CA PRO A 283 28.92 34.10 -13.73
C PRO A 283 28.98 33.42 -12.36
N ALA A 284 30.16 32.93 -11.95
CA ALA A 284 30.36 32.16 -10.71
C ALA A 284 29.69 32.80 -9.47
N ARG A 285 29.82 34.13 -9.29
CA ARG A 285 29.24 34.87 -8.16
C ARG A 285 27.71 34.88 -8.13
N GLN A 286 27.05 34.84 -9.28
CA GLN A 286 25.57 34.91 -9.41
C GLN A 286 24.93 33.53 -9.60
N ARG A 287 25.75 32.51 -9.88
CA ARG A 287 25.31 31.16 -10.25
C ARG A 287 24.58 30.41 -9.12
N GLY A 288 24.86 30.76 -7.85
CA GLY A 288 24.30 30.06 -6.68
C GLY A 288 22.76 29.99 -6.69
N LEU A 289 22.08 31.13 -6.89
CA LEU A 289 20.61 31.15 -6.92
C LEU A 289 20.01 30.36 -8.10
N ALA A 290 20.68 30.38 -9.24
CA ALA A 290 20.27 29.64 -10.43
C ALA A 290 20.46 28.11 -10.22
N LEU A 291 21.54 27.70 -9.57
CA LEU A 291 21.79 26.31 -9.20
C LEU A 291 20.78 25.81 -8.17
N VAL A 292 20.43 26.60 -7.15
CA VAL A 292 19.38 26.21 -6.19
C VAL A 292 18.04 25.98 -6.90
N ALA A 293 17.63 26.89 -7.78
CA ALA A 293 16.38 26.76 -8.53
C ALA A 293 16.36 25.51 -9.43
N PHE A 294 17.50 25.18 -10.05
CA PHE A 294 17.67 23.97 -10.85
C PHE A 294 17.68 22.70 -9.97
N SER A 295 18.51 22.65 -8.93
CA SER A 295 18.72 21.49 -8.06
C SER A 295 17.48 21.12 -7.25
N SER A 296 16.58 22.07 -6.96
CA SER A 296 15.29 21.77 -6.34
C SER A 296 14.28 21.10 -7.28
N ALA A 297 14.36 21.38 -8.58
CA ALA A 297 13.37 20.92 -9.56
C ALA A 297 13.25 19.38 -9.65
N PRO A 298 14.34 18.58 -9.72
CA PRO A 298 14.24 17.12 -9.73
C PRO A 298 13.67 16.53 -8.43
N LEU A 299 13.64 17.27 -7.32
CA LEU A 299 13.09 16.78 -6.06
C LEU A 299 11.56 16.90 -6.00
N PHE A 300 10.99 17.89 -6.70
CA PHE A 300 9.54 18.05 -6.78
C PHE A 300 8.88 17.03 -7.71
N GLY A 301 9.57 16.59 -8.77
CA GLY A 301 9.01 15.64 -9.74
C GLY A 301 8.43 14.38 -9.10
N PRO A 302 9.22 13.61 -8.31
CA PRO A 302 8.78 12.39 -7.64
C PRO A 302 7.59 12.59 -6.69
N ILE A 303 7.43 13.80 -6.14
CA ILE A 303 6.36 14.14 -5.19
C ILE A 303 5.07 14.51 -5.91
N LEU A 304 5.19 15.23 -7.03
CA LEU A 304 4.04 15.66 -7.83
C LEU A 304 3.46 14.52 -8.66
N GLY A 305 4.24 13.50 -9.02
CA GLY A 305 3.77 12.37 -9.83
C GLY A 305 2.59 11.64 -9.20
N PRO A 306 2.66 11.10 -7.97
CA PRO A 306 1.53 10.39 -7.37
C PRO A 306 0.26 11.26 -7.25
N ILE A 307 0.43 12.58 -7.08
CA ILE A 307 -0.68 13.52 -7.04
C ILE A 307 -1.32 13.62 -8.44
N VAL A 308 -0.54 13.96 -9.47
CA VAL A 308 -1.07 14.14 -10.83
C VAL A 308 -1.61 12.80 -11.38
N GLY A 309 -0.82 11.74 -11.27
CA GLY A 309 -1.17 10.40 -11.71
C GLY A 309 -2.36 9.82 -10.97
N GLY A 310 -2.56 10.12 -9.68
CA GLY A 310 -3.73 9.69 -8.92
C GLY A 310 -5.02 10.30 -9.45
N PHE A 311 -5.00 11.60 -9.78
CA PHE A 311 -6.14 12.30 -10.37
C PHE A 311 -6.42 11.90 -11.82
N ILE A 312 -5.39 11.73 -12.64
CA ILE A 312 -5.57 11.33 -14.04
C ILE A 312 -5.93 9.85 -14.13
N GLY A 313 -5.22 8.99 -13.42
CA GLY A 313 -5.40 7.54 -13.43
C GLY A 313 -6.81 7.14 -13.01
N GLN A 314 -7.27 7.59 -11.84
CA GLN A 314 -8.59 7.20 -11.35
C GLN A 314 -9.76 7.73 -12.22
N ASN A 315 -9.60 8.86 -12.93
CA ASN A 315 -10.70 9.46 -13.71
C ASN A 315 -10.67 9.11 -15.21
N CYS A 316 -9.48 8.96 -15.79
CA CYS A 316 -9.29 8.80 -17.23
C CYS A 316 -8.61 7.47 -17.60
N GLY A 317 -8.05 6.76 -16.63
CA GLY A 317 -7.32 5.50 -16.81
C GLY A 317 -5.81 5.67 -17.00
N TRP A 318 -5.07 4.60 -16.77
CA TRP A 318 -3.60 4.58 -16.75
C TRP A 318 -2.94 4.99 -18.07
N ARG A 319 -3.60 4.73 -19.22
CA ARG A 319 -3.09 5.15 -20.53
C ARG A 319 -3.06 6.67 -20.69
N TRP A 320 -3.99 7.37 -20.05
CA TRP A 320 -4.01 8.83 -20.04
C TRP A 320 -2.95 9.43 -19.12
N VAL A 321 -2.51 8.70 -18.09
CA VAL A 321 -1.34 9.08 -17.27
C VAL A 321 -0.10 9.14 -18.18
N GLU A 322 0.21 8.07 -18.90
CA GLU A 322 1.32 8.04 -19.86
C GLU A 322 1.11 9.03 -21.03
N GLY A 323 -0.13 9.20 -21.50
CA GLY A 323 -0.48 10.19 -22.53
C GLY A 323 -0.25 11.64 -22.07
N PHE A 324 -0.56 11.96 -20.82
CA PHE A 324 -0.24 13.25 -20.22
C PHE A 324 1.26 13.49 -20.17
N LEU A 325 2.04 12.48 -19.78
CA LEU A 325 3.50 12.56 -19.74
C LEU A 325 4.09 12.76 -21.14
N ALA A 326 3.50 12.14 -22.17
CA ALA A 326 3.89 12.36 -23.56
C ALA A 326 3.58 13.79 -24.04
N ILE A 327 2.42 14.34 -23.68
CA ILE A 327 2.06 15.73 -24.03
C ILE A 327 2.98 16.72 -23.30
N LEU A 328 3.27 16.46 -22.02
CA LEU A 328 4.15 17.30 -21.21
C LEU A 328 5.58 17.29 -21.77
N SER A 329 6.14 16.10 -22.02
CA SER A 329 7.49 15.97 -22.60
C SER A 329 7.57 16.52 -24.02
N GLY A 330 6.53 16.33 -24.84
CA GLY A 330 6.42 16.90 -26.19
C GLY A 330 6.32 18.42 -26.20
N THR A 331 5.60 19.00 -25.24
CA THR A 331 5.54 20.47 -25.07
C THR A 331 6.92 21.01 -24.69
N LEU A 332 7.61 20.35 -23.75
CA LEU A 332 8.95 20.75 -23.33
C LEU A 332 10.00 20.53 -24.41
N PHE A 333 9.87 19.48 -25.22
CA PHE A 333 10.67 19.28 -26.43
C PHE A 333 10.59 20.51 -27.32
N LEU A 334 9.39 20.93 -27.71
CA LEU A 334 9.20 22.11 -28.57
C LEU A 334 9.75 23.39 -27.90
N LEU A 335 9.43 23.62 -26.63
CA LEU A 335 9.89 24.82 -25.93
C LEU A 335 11.42 24.85 -25.82
N VAL A 336 12.08 23.76 -25.41
CA VAL A 336 13.54 23.73 -25.27
C VAL A 336 14.21 23.87 -26.64
N THR A 337 13.75 23.15 -27.66
CA THR A 337 14.33 23.20 -29.02
C THR A 337 14.23 24.57 -29.67
N PHE A 338 13.15 25.32 -29.45
CA PHE A 338 12.94 26.62 -30.09
C PHE A 338 13.24 27.83 -29.18
N ILE A 339 13.32 27.66 -27.86
CA ILE A 339 13.55 28.76 -26.91
C ILE A 339 14.98 28.78 -26.34
N VAL A 340 15.65 27.64 -26.21
CA VAL A 340 16.99 27.56 -25.60
C VAL A 340 18.05 27.48 -26.69
N PRO A 341 18.88 28.53 -26.88
CA PRO A 341 19.95 28.50 -27.86
C PRO A 341 21.14 27.69 -27.36
N GLU A 342 22.04 27.33 -28.27
CA GLU A 342 23.33 26.76 -27.88
C GLU A 342 24.08 27.71 -26.93
N THR A 343 24.44 27.21 -25.75
CA THR A 343 25.14 27.98 -24.71
C THR A 343 26.60 27.58 -24.57
N TYR A 344 27.02 26.45 -25.14
CA TYR A 344 28.34 25.91 -24.91
C TYR A 344 29.44 26.71 -25.64
N GLY A 345 30.10 27.59 -24.88
CA GLY A 345 31.07 28.54 -25.41
C GLY A 345 32.21 27.94 -26.25
N PRO A 346 32.86 26.84 -25.83
CA PRO A 346 33.93 26.21 -26.62
C PRO A 346 33.47 25.78 -28.03
N LEU A 347 32.26 25.22 -28.15
CA LEU A 347 31.71 24.82 -29.45
C LEU A 347 31.35 26.04 -30.33
N LEU A 348 30.80 27.10 -29.72
CA LEU A 348 30.48 28.34 -30.44
C LEU A 348 31.74 28.97 -31.04
N LEU A 349 32.82 29.08 -30.25
CA LEU A 349 34.10 29.62 -30.73
C LEU A 349 34.73 28.72 -31.80
N LYS A 350 34.63 27.40 -31.66
CA LYS A 350 35.11 26.45 -32.68
C LYS A 350 34.37 26.61 -34.00
N ARG A 351 33.04 26.68 -33.98
CA ARG A 351 32.23 26.88 -35.21
C ARG A 351 32.47 28.26 -35.82
N ARG A 352 32.68 29.29 -35.00
CA ARG A 352 33.07 30.62 -35.47
C ARG A 352 34.44 30.60 -36.15
N ALA A 353 35.43 29.90 -35.58
CA ALA A 353 36.75 29.75 -36.19
C ALA A 353 36.67 29.09 -37.56
N GLN A 354 35.91 28.00 -37.69
CA GLN A 354 35.66 27.35 -38.97
C GLN A 354 34.99 28.28 -39.98
N ALA A 355 33.97 29.03 -39.55
CA ALA A 355 33.26 29.96 -40.42
C ALA A 355 34.17 31.10 -40.91
N LEU A 356 35.01 31.66 -40.03
CA LEU A 356 36.00 32.69 -40.37
C LEU A 356 37.07 32.14 -41.32
N SER A 357 37.62 30.94 -41.06
CA SER A 357 38.60 30.30 -41.94
C SER A 357 38.06 30.09 -43.36
N ILE A 358 36.80 29.64 -43.49
CA ILE A 358 36.14 29.47 -44.79
C ILE A 358 35.94 30.84 -45.47
N SER A 359 35.51 31.86 -44.72
CA SER A 359 35.16 33.16 -45.30
C SER A 359 36.36 34.02 -45.71
N THR A 360 37.49 33.95 -44.99
CA THR A 360 38.67 34.79 -45.28
C THR A 360 39.82 34.02 -45.90
N GLY A 361 39.74 32.68 -45.99
CA GLY A 361 40.82 31.83 -46.49
C GLY A 361 42.09 31.80 -45.63
N LYS A 362 42.01 32.24 -44.36
CA LYS A 362 43.14 32.25 -43.40
C LYS A 362 42.92 31.20 -42.31
N GLY A 363 43.99 30.72 -41.67
CA GLY A 363 43.88 29.76 -40.57
C GLY A 363 43.38 30.43 -39.29
N TYR A 364 42.20 30.04 -38.78
CA TYR A 364 41.75 30.39 -37.44
C TYR A 364 41.52 29.16 -36.56
N VAL A 365 41.91 29.27 -35.30
CA VAL A 365 41.74 28.23 -34.27
C VAL A 365 41.19 28.87 -32.99
N SER A 366 40.32 28.16 -32.29
CA SER A 366 39.82 28.61 -30.97
C SER A 366 40.96 28.61 -29.95
N LYS A 367 41.09 29.66 -29.11
CA LYS A 367 42.08 29.71 -28.01
C LYS A 367 42.04 28.47 -27.10
N LEU A 368 40.87 27.83 -26.99
CA LEU A 368 40.65 26.65 -26.16
C LEU A 368 41.09 25.32 -26.82
N ASP A 369 41.35 25.33 -28.12
CA ASP A 369 41.72 24.15 -28.93
C ASP A 369 43.20 24.14 -29.33
N LYS A 370 43.97 25.23 -29.09
CA LYS A 370 45.39 25.37 -29.46
C LYS A 370 46.27 24.26 -28.88
N ASP A 371 46.04 23.88 -27.62
CA ASP A 371 46.86 22.91 -26.87
C ASP A 371 46.17 21.54 -26.67
N LYS A 372 44.97 21.33 -27.23
CA LYS A 372 44.22 20.08 -27.04
C LYS A 372 44.51 19.11 -28.18
N GLN A 373 45.16 17.99 -27.84
CA GLN A 373 45.17 16.82 -28.73
C GLN A 373 43.73 16.40 -29.04
N TYR A 374 43.43 16.08 -30.31
CA TYR A 374 42.14 15.56 -30.71
C TYR A 374 41.89 14.19 -30.06
N ILE A 375 41.28 14.19 -28.88
CA ILE A 375 40.90 12.97 -28.20
C ILE A 375 39.70 12.35 -28.94
N THR A 376 39.87 11.14 -29.47
CA THR A 376 38.83 10.35 -30.13
C THR A 376 37.61 10.19 -29.21
N LEU A 377 36.40 10.11 -29.78
CA LEU A 377 35.14 9.90 -29.04
C LEU A 377 35.23 8.69 -28.08
N SER A 378 35.83 7.58 -28.54
CA SER A 378 36.06 6.39 -27.73
C SER A 378 36.95 6.65 -26.52
N ALA A 379 38.00 7.47 -26.67
CA ALA A 379 38.89 7.84 -25.57
C ALA A 379 38.20 8.81 -24.58
N LYS A 380 37.40 9.77 -25.06
CA LYS A 380 36.60 10.63 -24.18
C LYS A 380 35.54 9.85 -23.40
N LEU A 381 34.82 8.95 -24.06
CA LEU A 381 33.85 8.07 -23.41
C LEU A 381 34.53 7.11 -22.42
N LYS A 382 35.65 6.50 -22.78
CA LYS A 382 36.43 5.64 -21.87
C LYS A 382 36.81 6.39 -20.60
N VAL A 383 37.33 7.61 -20.74
CA VAL A 383 37.70 8.45 -19.60
C VAL A 383 36.47 8.86 -18.77
N ALA A 384 35.39 9.28 -19.42
CA ALA A 384 34.14 9.66 -18.77
C ALA A 384 33.46 8.50 -18.03
N LEU A 385 33.58 7.27 -18.53
CA LEU A 385 33.00 6.08 -17.92
C LEU A 385 33.86 5.48 -16.80
N THR A 386 35.19 5.62 -16.88
CA THR A 386 36.10 5.00 -15.90
C THR A 386 36.38 5.86 -14.68
N ARG A 387 36.49 7.19 -14.84
CA ARG A 387 36.80 8.11 -13.73
C ARG A 387 35.77 8.12 -12.61
N PRO A 388 34.44 8.11 -12.87
CA PRO A 388 33.44 8.09 -11.81
C PRO A 388 33.62 6.91 -10.85
N TRP A 389 33.88 5.70 -11.36
CA TRP A 389 34.09 4.51 -10.53
C TRP A 389 35.38 4.57 -9.73
N LEU A 390 36.45 5.08 -10.33
CA LEU A 390 37.72 5.31 -9.63
C LEU A 390 37.53 6.27 -8.46
N MET A 391 36.84 7.40 -8.67
CA MET A 391 36.55 8.35 -7.60
C MET A 391 35.62 7.76 -6.55
N LEU A 392 34.55 7.07 -6.97
CA LEU A 392 33.60 6.47 -6.05
C LEU A 392 34.24 5.45 -5.10
N PHE A 393 35.13 4.59 -5.60
CA PHE A 393 35.70 3.50 -4.79
C PHE A 393 37.08 3.80 -4.19
N ARG A 394 37.82 4.81 -4.70
CA ARG A 394 39.13 5.19 -4.13
C ARG A 394 39.10 6.44 -3.27
N GLU A 395 38.12 7.31 -3.41
CA GLU A 395 37.96 8.50 -2.56
C GLU A 395 36.90 8.20 -1.48
N PRO A 396 37.29 7.96 -0.20
CA PRO A 396 36.35 7.56 0.84
C PRO A 396 35.25 8.60 1.10
N ILE A 397 35.58 9.88 0.98
CA ILE A 397 34.63 10.99 1.17
C ILE A 397 33.53 10.93 0.10
N VAL A 398 33.90 10.70 -1.17
CA VAL A 398 32.94 10.55 -2.27
C VAL A 398 32.04 9.35 -2.02
N LEU A 399 32.61 8.21 -1.60
CA LEU A 399 31.83 7.00 -1.30
C LEU A 399 30.79 7.24 -0.22
N VAL A 400 31.20 7.77 0.94
CA VAL A 400 30.32 7.95 2.10
C VAL A 400 29.20 8.94 1.80
N LEU A 401 29.53 10.09 1.21
CA LEU A 401 28.53 11.11 0.86
C LEU A 401 27.58 10.64 -0.24
N THR A 402 28.10 9.93 -1.25
CA THR A 402 27.29 9.34 -2.31
C THR A 402 26.37 8.25 -1.78
N LEU A 403 26.87 7.36 -0.90
CA LEU A 403 26.06 6.33 -0.25
C LEU A 403 24.96 6.95 0.60
N TYR A 404 25.25 8.03 1.33
CA TYR A 404 24.25 8.74 2.10
C TYR A 404 23.15 9.32 1.21
N LEU A 405 23.51 10.01 0.12
CA LEU A 405 22.53 10.50 -0.86
C LEU A 405 21.75 9.37 -1.55
N ALA A 406 22.39 8.23 -1.80
CA ALA A 406 21.75 7.06 -2.38
C ALA A 406 20.72 6.43 -1.44
N LEU A 407 21.03 6.31 -0.14
CA LEU A 407 20.09 5.83 0.87
C LEU A 407 18.88 6.75 1.02
N LEU A 408 19.11 8.07 1.07
CA LEU A 408 18.01 9.04 1.12
C LEU A 408 17.12 8.93 -0.12
N TYR A 409 17.71 8.87 -1.30
CA TYR A 409 16.96 8.78 -2.55
C TYR A 409 16.23 7.44 -2.69
N GLY A 410 16.84 6.33 -2.26
CA GLY A 410 16.17 5.03 -2.16
C GLY A 410 14.96 5.09 -1.23
N THR A 411 15.08 5.77 -0.08
CA THR A 411 13.97 5.98 0.87
C THR A 411 12.85 6.83 0.27
N LEU A 412 13.19 7.89 -0.49
CA LEU A 412 12.20 8.68 -1.23
C LEU A 412 11.38 7.79 -2.18
N TYR A 413 12.03 6.87 -2.89
CA TYR A 413 11.36 5.95 -3.81
C TYR A 413 10.61 4.81 -3.10
N MET A 414 11.06 4.39 -1.92
CA MET A 414 10.34 3.47 -1.05
C MET A 414 8.96 4.00 -0.66
N PHE A 415 8.76 5.32 -0.57
CA PHE A 415 7.44 5.89 -0.30
C PHE A 415 6.41 5.60 -1.39
N PHE A 416 6.82 5.32 -2.64
CA PHE A 416 5.88 4.91 -3.69
C PHE A 416 5.27 3.52 -3.45
N GLY A 417 5.98 2.63 -2.75
CA GLY A 417 5.41 1.37 -2.28
C GLY A 417 4.70 1.53 -0.93
N ALA A 418 5.30 2.28 -0.01
CA ALA A 418 4.79 2.41 1.36
C ALA A 418 3.49 3.22 1.48
N PHE A 419 3.33 4.31 0.74
CA PHE A 419 2.16 5.19 0.90
C PHE A 419 0.87 4.54 0.39
N PRO A 420 0.85 3.83 -0.75
CA PRO A 420 -0.30 3.02 -1.12
C PRO A 420 -0.69 2.01 -0.03
N ILE A 421 0.28 1.32 0.59
CA ILE A 421 -0.01 0.41 1.71
C ILE A 421 -0.65 1.16 2.89
N VAL A 422 -0.05 2.27 3.34
CA VAL A 422 -0.53 3.01 4.52
C VAL A 422 -1.87 3.73 4.30
N TYR A 423 -2.06 4.36 3.14
CA TYR A 423 -3.24 5.21 2.90
C TYR A 423 -4.32 4.51 2.07
N GLN A 424 -3.97 3.71 1.07
CA GLN A 424 -4.95 3.01 0.22
C GLN A 424 -5.34 1.67 0.82
N GLU A 425 -4.39 0.82 1.24
CA GLU A 425 -4.70 -0.51 1.80
C GLU A 425 -5.19 -0.42 3.26
N TYR A 426 -4.49 0.29 4.14
CA TYR A 426 -4.87 0.35 5.56
C TYR A 426 -6.00 1.35 5.87
N ARG A 427 -6.05 2.50 5.18
CA ARG A 427 -7.10 3.52 5.40
C ARG A 427 -8.21 3.53 4.34
N GLY A 428 -8.11 2.71 3.30
CA GLY A 428 -9.15 2.60 2.26
C GLY A 428 -9.27 3.84 1.37
N TRP A 429 -8.25 4.70 1.29
CA TRP A 429 -8.32 5.90 0.44
C TRP A 429 -8.28 5.54 -1.04
N SER A 430 -9.03 6.29 -1.84
CA SER A 430 -8.94 6.20 -3.30
C SER A 430 -7.55 6.63 -3.81
N GLU A 431 -7.18 6.25 -5.03
CA GLU A 431 -5.88 6.58 -5.62
C GLU A 431 -5.63 8.10 -5.64
N GLN A 432 -6.66 8.90 -5.96
CA GLN A 432 -6.64 10.37 -5.89
C GLN A 432 -6.23 10.90 -4.52
N ILE A 433 -6.94 10.48 -3.48
CA ILE A 433 -6.74 10.99 -2.12
C ILE A 433 -5.44 10.40 -1.54
N GLY A 434 -5.13 9.15 -1.87
CA GLY A 434 -3.86 8.49 -1.54
C GLY A 434 -2.66 9.26 -2.09
N GLY A 435 -2.72 9.77 -3.32
CA GLY A 435 -1.68 10.60 -3.92
C GLY A 435 -1.39 11.90 -3.16
N LEU A 436 -2.42 12.51 -2.54
CA LEU A 436 -2.27 13.76 -1.76
C LEU A 436 -1.42 13.59 -0.49
N SER A 437 -1.16 12.36 -0.04
CA SER A 437 -0.29 12.09 1.10
C SER A 437 1.15 12.60 0.91
N PHE A 438 1.60 12.76 -0.35
CA PHE A 438 2.91 13.33 -0.69
C PHE A 438 3.03 14.84 -0.43
N ILE A 439 1.93 15.56 -0.16
CA ILE A 439 1.97 17.00 0.14
C ILE A 439 2.81 17.30 1.39
N GLY A 440 2.82 16.42 2.38
CA GLY A 440 3.67 16.57 3.56
C GLY A 440 5.16 16.72 3.19
N GLN A 441 5.65 15.87 2.30
CA GLN A 441 7.02 15.95 1.78
C GLN A 441 7.23 17.24 0.96
N ALA A 442 6.25 17.63 0.13
CA ALA A 442 6.31 18.86 -0.66
C ALA A 442 6.48 20.10 0.21
N VAL A 443 5.69 20.20 1.29
CA VAL A 443 5.77 21.30 2.26
C VAL A 443 7.14 21.31 2.93
N GLY A 444 7.65 20.15 3.32
CA GLY A 444 9.01 20.01 3.86
C GLY A 444 10.08 20.57 2.92
N ILE A 445 10.04 20.20 1.64
CA ILE A 445 11.00 20.70 0.64
C ILE A 445 10.91 22.22 0.47
N VAL A 446 9.70 22.78 0.40
CA VAL A 446 9.51 24.24 0.31
C VAL A 446 10.12 24.94 1.51
N LEU A 447 9.88 24.44 2.72
CA LEU A 447 10.48 24.97 3.96
C LEU A 447 12.02 24.87 3.93
N GLY A 448 12.57 23.78 3.40
CA GLY A 448 14.02 23.61 3.28
C GLY A 448 14.63 24.57 2.27
N ILE A 449 13.99 24.81 1.12
CA ILE A 449 14.42 25.83 0.16
C ILE A 449 14.36 27.22 0.79
N CYS A 450 13.31 27.53 1.55
CA CYS A 450 13.20 28.77 2.31
C CYS A 450 14.34 28.93 3.33
N TYR A 451 14.76 27.84 3.98
CA TYR A 451 15.90 27.82 4.90
C TYR A 451 17.24 28.06 4.20
N MET A 452 17.39 27.66 2.93
CA MET A 452 18.64 27.86 2.18
C MET A 452 18.95 29.33 1.82
N PHE A 453 17.98 30.24 1.82
CA PHE A 453 18.25 31.67 1.53
C PHE A 453 19.14 32.36 2.57
N PRO A 454 18.77 32.40 3.87
CA PRO A 454 19.63 33.02 4.87
C PRO A 454 20.99 32.34 4.94
N GLU A 455 21.04 31.04 4.67
CA GLU A 455 22.27 30.27 4.66
C GLU A 455 23.19 30.63 3.49
N THR A 456 22.65 30.79 2.29
CA THR A 456 23.41 31.27 1.14
C THR A 456 24.05 32.63 1.45
N HIS A 457 23.33 33.48 2.18
CA HIS A 457 23.87 34.76 2.65
C HIS A 457 24.96 34.59 3.72
N ARG A 458 24.82 33.65 4.66
CA ARG A 458 25.87 33.27 5.62
C ARG A 458 27.13 32.80 4.89
N TYR A 459 26.99 31.92 3.91
CA TYR A 459 28.09 31.40 3.11
C TYR A 459 28.85 32.52 2.39
N HIS A 460 28.14 33.42 1.70
CA HIS A 460 28.78 34.57 1.04
C HIS A 460 29.57 35.45 2.02
N LYS A 461 29.04 35.71 3.23
CA LYS A 461 29.78 36.47 4.26
C LYS A 461 31.06 35.77 4.73
N ILE A 462 31.10 34.45 4.72
CA ILE A 462 32.29 33.68 5.09
C ILE A 462 33.32 33.76 3.99
N VAL A 463 32.91 33.55 2.74
CA VAL A 463 33.78 33.67 1.55
C VAL A 463 34.33 35.09 1.38
N ASP A 464 33.55 36.11 1.74
CA ASP A 464 34.04 37.50 1.73
C ASP A 464 35.10 37.78 2.82
N ARG A 465 35.19 36.94 3.87
CA ARG A 465 36.11 37.12 5.02
C ARG A 465 37.29 36.14 5.01
N HIS A 466 37.12 34.94 4.47
CA HIS A 466 38.08 33.84 4.47
C HIS A 466 38.10 33.20 3.08
N ALA A 467 39.19 32.50 2.74
CA ALA A 467 39.26 31.75 1.49
C ALA A 467 38.14 30.69 1.41
N GLU A 468 37.67 30.43 0.19
CA GLU A 468 36.59 29.47 -0.09
C GLU A 468 36.99 28.06 0.39
N THR A 469 36.28 27.53 1.40
CA THR A 469 36.42 26.15 1.87
C THR A 469 35.14 25.36 1.56
N PRO A 470 35.23 24.16 0.94
CA PRO A 470 34.07 23.33 0.63
C PRO A 470 33.22 23.00 1.87
N GLU A 471 33.83 22.82 3.04
CA GLU A 471 33.18 22.48 4.31
C GLU A 471 32.16 23.53 4.75
N SER A 472 32.33 24.78 4.32
CA SER A 472 31.41 25.89 4.61
C SER A 472 29.99 25.64 4.07
N ARG A 473 29.81 24.69 3.14
CA ARG A 473 28.53 24.24 2.55
C ARG A 473 27.74 23.25 3.41
N LEU A 474 28.38 22.57 4.36
CA LEU A 474 27.81 21.44 5.09
C LEU A 474 26.88 21.77 6.29
N PRO A 475 26.89 22.97 6.93
CA PRO A 475 26.01 23.22 8.08
C PRO A 475 24.51 22.94 7.86
N PRO A 476 23.89 23.21 6.70
CA PRO A 476 22.49 22.83 6.46
C PRO A 476 22.29 21.32 6.41
N ALA A 477 23.27 20.58 5.89
CA ALA A 477 23.22 19.12 5.92
C ALA A 477 23.21 18.57 7.36
N MET A 478 23.88 19.23 8.31
CA MET A 478 23.85 18.85 9.73
C MET A 478 22.45 19.05 10.35
N VAL A 479 21.75 20.11 9.95
CA VAL A 479 20.36 20.32 10.38
C VAL A 479 19.44 19.29 9.73
N GLY A 480 19.63 19.06 8.43
CA GLY A 480 18.83 18.09 7.69
C GLY A 480 19.01 16.64 8.17
N SER A 481 20.22 16.26 8.57
CA SER A 481 20.54 14.92 9.07
C SER A 481 19.84 14.59 10.38
N ILE A 482 19.46 15.60 11.19
CA ILE A 482 18.64 15.44 12.40
C ILE A 482 17.15 15.37 12.03
N ALA A 483 16.70 16.21 11.10
CA ALA A 483 15.29 16.28 10.70
C ALA A 483 14.80 15.00 9.98
N ILE A 484 15.67 14.34 9.20
CA ILE A 484 15.32 13.12 8.45
C ILE A 484 14.89 11.98 9.38
N PRO A 485 15.69 11.53 10.38
CA PRO A 485 15.27 10.51 11.33
C PRO A 485 13.99 10.89 12.07
N ILE A 486 13.86 12.13 12.52
CA ILE A 486 12.65 12.61 13.20
C ILE A 486 11.42 12.37 12.32
N GLY A 487 11.49 12.72 11.04
CA GLY A 487 10.39 12.50 10.10
C GLY A 487 10.06 11.03 9.88
N ILE A 488 11.08 10.18 9.67
CA ILE A 488 10.89 8.75 9.40
C ILE A 488 10.32 8.02 10.63
N PHE A 489 10.89 8.25 11.83
CA PHE A 489 10.41 7.63 13.07
C PHE A 489 9.00 8.10 13.43
N TRP A 490 8.74 9.40 13.29
CA TRP A 490 7.40 9.94 13.55
C TRP A 490 6.37 9.38 12.56
N PHE A 491 6.71 9.28 11.28
CA PHE A 491 5.84 8.63 10.30
C PHE A 491 5.57 7.17 10.68
N ALA A 492 6.62 6.38 10.94
CA ALA A 492 6.48 4.98 11.30
C ALA A 492 5.55 4.77 12.52
N TRP A 493 5.65 5.63 13.53
CA TRP A 493 4.83 5.55 14.75
C TRP A 493 3.36 6.00 14.55
N SER A 494 3.08 6.83 13.55
CA SER A 494 1.76 7.46 13.34
C SER A 494 0.91 6.80 12.25
N ASN A 495 1.37 5.69 11.68
CA ASN A 495 0.71 5.04 10.54
C ASN A 495 -0.52 4.18 10.91
N ALA A 496 -0.80 3.96 12.19
CA ALA A 496 -1.97 3.20 12.62
C ALA A 496 -3.29 3.90 12.23
N PRO A 497 -4.32 3.16 11.76
CA PRO A 497 -5.62 3.75 11.43
C PRO A 497 -6.28 4.51 12.59
N SER A 498 -6.01 4.10 13.84
CA SER A 498 -6.47 4.76 15.07
C SER A 498 -5.89 6.17 15.28
N VAL A 499 -4.73 6.47 14.69
CA VAL A 499 -4.13 7.81 14.72
C VAL A 499 -4.72 8.63 13.57
N PRO A 500 -5.09 9.91 13.80
CA PRO A 500 -5.56 10.78 12.73
C PRO A 500 -4.57 10.86 11.57
N TRP A 501 -5.06 10.66 10.35
CA TRP A 501 -4.26 10.62 9.12
C TRP A 501 -3.37 11.84 8.90
N ILE A 502 -3.76 13.00 9.44
CA ILE A 502 -3.00 14.24 9.28
C ILE A 502 -1.66 14.18 10.00
N VAL A 503 -1.56 13.42 11.09
CA VAL A 503 -0.32 13.28 11.88
C VAL A 503 0.75 12.60 11.04
N SER A 504 0.42 11.53 10.33
CA SER A 504 1.37 10.82 9.46
C SER A 504 1.78 11.64 8.24
N ILE A 505 0.91 12.53 7.73
CA ILE A 505 1.27 13.46 6.65
C ILE A 505 2.19 14.58 7.16
N ILE A 506 1.91 15.15 8.34
CA ILE A 506 2.77 16.19 8.95
C ILE A 506 4.15 15.63 9.26
N ALA A 507 4.24 14.38 9.72
CA ALA A 507 5.50 13.69 9.99
C ALA A 507 6.43 13.61 8.75
N GLN A 508 5.89 13.75 7.54
CA GLN A 508 6.67 13.76 6.31
C GLN A 508 7.36 15.10 6.00
N ALA A 509 6.90 16.19 6.61
CA ALA A 509 7.52 17.51 6.39
C ALA A 509 8.96 17.58 6.93
N PRO A 510 9.30 17.07 8.14
CA PRO A 510 10.69 16.96 8.58
C PRO A 510 11.58 16.13 7.64
N PHE A 511 11.06 15.03 7.08
CA PHE A 511 11.80 14.24 6.09
C PHE A 511 12.10 15.06 4.83
N GLY A 512 11.07 15.67 4.21
CA GLY A 512 11.25 16.50 3.01
C GLY A 512 12.18 17.69 3.24
N PHE A 513 12.06 18.34 4.41
CA PHE A 513 12.93 19.43 4.84
C PHE A 513 14.39 18.98 4.94
N GLY A 514 14.66 17.91 5.69
CA GLY A 514 16.03 17.45 5.85
C GLY A 514 16.63 16.87 4.57
N PHE A 515 15.80 16.20 3.76
CA PHE A 515 16.20 15.65 2.46
C PHE A 515 16.78 16.73 1.55
N VAL A 516 16.07 17.84 1.34
CA VAL A 516 16.52 18.89 0.42
C VAL A 516 17.79 19.59 0.92
N LEU A 517 17.92 19.81 2.23
CA LEU A 517 19.11 20.43 2.82
C LEU A 517 20.35 19.56 2.62
N VAL A 518 20.26 18.28 2.96
CA VAL A 518 21.36 17.33 2.76
C VAL A 518 21.69 17.21 1.27
N TYR A 519 20.66 17.06 0.41
CA TYR A 519 20.86 16.87 -1.02
C TYR A 519 21.62 18.04 -1.66
N ILE A 520 21.18 19.28 -1.42
CA ILE A 520 21.81 20.47 -2.01
C ILE A 520 23.21 20.67 -1.43
N SER A 521 23.36 20.64 -0.10
CA SER A 521 24.65 20.89 0.56
C SER A 521 25.72 19.88 0.17
N VAL A 522 25.38 18.58 0.08
CA VAL A 522 26.34 17.55 -0.30
C VAL A 522 26.70 17.65 -1.79
N GLN A 523 25.74 17.96 -2.66
CA GLN A 523 26.03 18.21 -4.08
C GLN A 523 26.98 19.39 -4.27
N GLU A 524 26.72 20.51 -3.61
CA GLU A 524 27.60 21.69 -3.66
C GLU A 524 28.99 21.38 -3.09
N TYR A 525 29.06 20.69 -1.95
CA TYR A 525 30.33 20.26 -1.37
C TYR A 525 31.16 19.40 -2.34
N LEU A 526 30.53 18.39 -2.98
CA LEU A 526 31.23 17.52 -3.92
C LEU A 526 31.75 18.27 -5.16
N VAL A 527 31.01 19.29 -5.60
CA VAL A 527 31.44 20.16 -6.71
C VAL A 527 32.62 21.02 -6.29
N ASP A 528 32.54 21.69 -5.14
CA ASP A 528 33.56 22.63 -4.69
C ASP A 528 34.86 21.87 -4.31
N ALA A 529 34.76 20.76 -3.57
CA ALA A 529 35.89 19.94 -3.14
C ALA A 529 36.64 19.27 -4.31
N TYR A 530 35.94 18.91 -5.38
CA TYR A 530 36.52 18.26 -6.55
C TYR A 530 36.37 19.12 -7.81
N THR A 531 36.49 20.44 -7.73
CA THR A 531 36.21 21.40 -8.83
C THR A 531 36.72 20.96 -10.22
N ILE A 532 37.96 20.45 -10.31
CA ILE A 532 38.56 19.98 -11.57
C ILE A 532 37.85 18.72 -12.12
N TYR A 533 37.38 17.87 -11.21
CA TYR A 533 36.78 16.57 -11.49
C TYR A 533 35.28 16.51 -11.13
N ALA A 534 34.63 17.65 -10.93
CA ALA A 534 33.28 17.75 -10.38
C ALA A 534 32.26 16.97 -11.22
N ALA A 535 32.40 17.01 -12.54
CA ALA A 535 31.56 16.24 -13.46
C ALA A 535 31.65 14.72 -13.23
N SER A 536 32.84 14.19 -12.96
CA SER A 536 33.04 12.76 -12.69
C SER A 536 32.46 12.34 -11.34
N VAL A 537 32.62 13.17 -10.30
CA VAL A 537 32.05 12.92 -8.97
C VAL A 537 30.52 12.97 -9.01
N LEU A 538 29.94 13.98 -9.67
CA LEU A 538 28.49 14.10 -9.84
C LEU A 538 27.89 12.95 -10.66
N ALA A 539 28.62 12.46 -11.68
CA ALA A 539 28.20 11.29 -12.44
C ALA A 539 28.17 10.02 -11.56
N ALA A 540 29.23 9.77 -10.77
CA ALA A 540 29.26 8.65 -9.82
C ALA A 540 28.10 8.73 -8.82
N ASN A 541 27.89 9.92 -8.25
CA ASN A 541 26.78 10.18 -7.33
C ASN A 541 25.42 9.88 -7.99
N THR A 542 25.21 10.34 -9.23
CA THR A 542 23.96 10.12 -9.96
C THR A 542 23.70 8.65 -10.26
N VAL A 543 24.71 7.91 -10.72
CA VAL A 543 24.62 6.49 -11.03
C VAL A 543 24.27 5.69 -9.77
N PHE A 544 25.04 5.90 -8.71
CA PHE A 544 24.89 5.13 -7.47
C PHE A 544 23.55 5.44 -6.78
N ARG A 545 23.16 6.73 -6.74
CA ARG A 545 21.86 7.16 -6.22
C ARG A 545 20.69 6.58 -7.02
N SER A 546 20.79 6.56 -8.35
CA SER A 546 19.74 6.00 -9.21
C SER A 546 19.61 4.49 -9.05
N ALA A 547 20.72 3.77 -8.82
CA ALA A 547 20.67 2.34 -8.52
C ALA A 547 19.87 2.04 -7.25
N PHE A 548 20.07 2.81 -6.17
CA PHE A 548 19.27 2.66 -4.94
C PHE A 548 17.80 3.01 -5.15
N GLY A 549 17.52 4.09 -5.91
CA GLY A 549 16.15 4.45 -6.28
C GLY A 549 15.45 3.38 -7.13
N ALA A 550 16.19 2.61 -7.92
CA ALA A 550 15.66 1.47 -8.67
C ALA A 550 15.45 0.22 -7.80
N ILE A 551 16.35 -0.06 -6.85
CA ILE A 551 16.33 -1.29 -6.04
C ILE A 551 15.31 -1.21 -4.89
N PHE A 552 15.21 -0.06 -4.21
CA PHE A 552 14.42 0.07 -2.98
C PHE A 552 12.93 -0.28 -3.13
N PRO A 553 12.24 0.16 -4.20
CA PRO A 553 10.85 -0.21 -4.44
C PRO A 553 10.62 -1.73 -4.46
N LEU A 554 11.51 -2.50 -5.08
CA LEU A 554 11.35 -3.94 -5.34
C LEU A 554 11.23 -4.80 -4.08
N PHE A 555 11.81 -4.35 -2.96
CA PHE A 555 11.70 -5.06 -1.67
C PHE A 555 10.76 -4.37 -0.68
N THR A 556 10.22 -3.19 -1.01
CA THR A 556 9.41 -2.38 -0.09
C THR A 556 8.18 -3.15 0.38
N ASN A 557 7.45 -3.79 -0.54
CA ASN A 557 6.26 -4.56 -0.20
C ASN A 557 6.59 -5.73 0.74
N TYR A 558 7.63 -6.51 0.44
CA TYR A 558 8.08 -7.60 1.31
C TYR A 558 8.53 -7.10 2.68
N MET A 559 9.25 -5.99 2.72
CA MET A 559 9.70 -5.36 3.96
C MET A 559 8.50 -4.97 4.84
N TYR A 560 7.49 -4.29 4.28
CA TYR A 560 6.29 -3.91 5.05
C TYR A 560 5.46 -5.11 5.52
N ARG A 561 5.40 -6.19 4.71
CA ARG A 561 4.69 -7.43 5.08
C ARG A 561 5.43 -8.24 6.16
N ASN A 562 6.76 -8.30 6.10
CA ASN A 562 7.58 -9.14 6.97
C ASN A 562 8.01 -8.46 8.27
N LEU A 563 8.31 -7.15 8.24
CA LEU A 563 8.72 -6.42 9.45
C LEU A 563 7.57 -6.24 10.45
N GLY A 564 6.31 -6.49 10.02
CA GLY A 564 5.13 -6.18 10.79
C GLY A 564 5.08 -4.68 11.03
N SER A 565 4.32 -3.96 10.20
CA SER A 565 3.86 -2.62 10.57
C SER A 565 3.02 -2.74 11.85
N HIS A 566 3.66 -2.60 13.02
CA HIS A 566 2.98 -2.72 14.31
C HIS A 566 2.07 -1.51 14.54
N GLY A 567 0.85 -1.64 14.05
CA GLY A 567 -0.40 -1.26 14.68
C GLY A 567 -1.39 -2.42 14.45
N PRO A 568 -2.55 -2.49 15.12
CA PRO A 568 -3.47 -3.63 15.08
C PRO A 568 -4.18 -3.76 13.72
N ALA A 569 -3.44 -4.03 12.64
CA ALA A 569 -3.88 -3.87 11.26
C ALA A 569 -3.61 -5.11 10.38
N ARG A 570 -3.67 -6.31 10.98
CA ARG A 570 -4.05 -7.54 10.26
C ARG A 570 -5.58 -7.61 10.06
N GLU A 571 -6.29 -6.49 10.03
CA GLU A 571 -7.76 -6.43 10.00
C GLU A 571 -8.39 -6.24 8.60
N ASN A 572 -7.61 -5.98 7.53
CA ASN A 572 -8.17 -5.73 6.18
C ASN A 572 -7.91 -6.81 5.12
N ILE A 573 -7.58 -8.05 5.50
CA ILE A 573 -8.01 -9.18 4.67
C ILE A 573 -9.47 -9.38 5.03
N ARG A 574 -10.39 -9.17 4.08
CA ARG A 574 -11.81 -9.50 4.26
C ARG A 574 -11.93 -11.01 4.46
N ARG A 575 -11.75 -11.48 5.70
CA ARG A 575 -11.78 -12.92 6.01
C ARG A 575 -13.14 -13.46 5.62
N GLN A 576 -13.15 -14.62 5.00
CA GLN A 576 -14.38 -15.33 4.66
C GLN A 576 -14.34 -16.69 5.36
N ALA A 577 -15.41 -16.98 6.09
CA ALA A 577 -15.56 -18.22 6.83
C ALA A 577 -16.43 -19.20 6.03
N LEU A 578 -15.94 -20.42 5.85
CA LEU A 578 -16.70 -21.53 5.29
C LEU A 578 -16.96 -22.57 6.38
N VAL A 579 -18.23 -22.81 6.70
CA VAL A 579 -18.63 -23.67 7.82
C VAL A 579 -19.27 -24.96 7.30
N PHE A 580 -18.56 -26.08 7.41
CA PHE A 580 -19.11 -27.41 7.15
C PHE A 580 -19.86 -27.92 8.38
N GLY A 581 -21.03 -28.52 8.17
CA GLY A 581 -21.86 -29.02 9.29
C GLY A 581 -22.59 -27.89 10.03
N ALA A 582 -22.92 -26.79 9.33
CA ALA A 582 -23.52 -25.60 9.94
C ALA A 582 -24.87 -25.84 10.64
N SER A 583 -25.57 -26.93 10.32
CA SER A 583 -26.84 -27.30 10.98
C SER A 583 -26.68 -28.24 12.19
N GLY A 584 -25.45 -28.56 12.60
CA GLY A 584 -25.13 -29.30 13.83
C GLY A 584 -24.88 -28.35 15.02
N LEU A 585 -24.81 -28.88 16.24
CA LEU A 585 -24.73 -28.06 17.47
C LEU A 585 -23.53 -27.09 17.48
N ALA A 586 -22.32 -27.58 17.22
CA ALA A 586 -21.11 -26.74 17.17
C ALA A 586 -21.10 -25.82 15.95
N GLY A 587 -21.44 -26.35 14.76
CA GLY A 587 -21.48 -25.57 13.53
C GLY A 587 -22.47 -24.41 13.56
N TRP A 588 -23.65 -24.64 14.15
CA TRP A 588 -24.67 -23.60 14.32
C TRP A 588 -24.17 -22.47 15.22
N ALA A 589 -23.50 -22.82 16.33
CA ALA A 589 -22.97 -21.85 17.27
C ALA A 589 -21.81 -21.02 16.68
N VAL A 590 -20.98 -21.61 15.81
CA VAL A 590 -19.92 -20.85 15.11
C VAL A 590 -20.51 -19.85 14.13
N VAL A 591 -21.52 -20.23 13.35
CA VAL A 591 -22.22 -19.28 12.46
C VAL A 591 -22.87 -18.16 13.29
N ASP A 592 -23.53 -18.50 14.41
CA ASP A 592 -24.13 -17.52 15.34
C ASP A 592 -23.09 -16.49 15.83
N GLN A 593 -21.93 -16.94 16.30
CA GLN A 593 -20.90 -16.03 16.83
C GLN A 593 -20.18 -15.22 15.74
N LEU A 594 -19.94 -15.81 14.55
CA LEU A 594 -19.41 -15.06 13.40
C LEU A 594 -20.37 -13.92 13.00
N MET A 595 -21.68 -14.21 12.97
CA MET A 595 -22.71 -13.22 12.63
C MET A 595 -22.93 -12.16 13.72
N GLU A 596 -22.61 -12.47 14.98
CA GLU A 596 -22.56 -11.48 16.07
C GLU A 596 -21.26 -10.66 16.09
N ASN A 597 -20.46 -10.69 15.02
CA ASN A 597 -19.20 -9.97 14.90
C ASN A 597 -18.15 -10.35 15.96
N TYR A 598 -18.17 -11.57 16.48
CA TYR A 598 -17.12 -12.00 17.39
C TYR A 598 -15.77 -12.16 16.64
N PRO A 599 -14.62 -11.73 17.20
CA PRO A 599 -14.48 -10.96 18.44
C PRO A 599 -14.76 -9.46 18.29
N THR A 600 -14.56 -8.89 17.10
CA THR A 600 -14.84 -7.50 16.78
C THR A 600 -15.51 -7.34 15.40
N GLN A 601 -16.23 -6.23 15.23
CA GLN A 601 -16.87 -5.88 13.96
C GLN A 601 -15.86 -5.81 12.82
N GLY A 602 -16.20 -6.42 11.67
CA GLY A 602 -15.33 -6.46 10.50
C GLY A 602 -14.30 -7.58 10.49
N THR A 603 -14.22 -8.42 11.53
CA THR A 603 -13.30 -9.57 11.56
C THR A 603 -13.51 -10.49 10.36
N PHE A 604 -14.77 -10.82 10.05
CA PHE A 604 -15.19 -11.58 8.88
C PHE A 604 -16.16 -10.73 8.04
N SER A 605 -15.97 -10.78 6.73
CA SER A 605 -16.81 -10.05 5.77
C SER A 605 -18.00 -10.88 5.29
N LYS A 606 -17.83 -12.21 5.26
CA LYS A 606 -18.82 -13.16 4.77
C LYS A 606 -18.69 -14.49 5.50
N VAL A 607 -19.83 -15.11 5.75
CA VAL A 607 -19.99 -16.45 6.32
C VAL A 607 -20.81 -17.29 5.36
N THR A 608 -20.23 -18.38 4.86
CA THR A 608 -20.92 -19.36 4.02
C THR A 608 -21.18 -20.62 4.84
N ALA A 609 -22.45 -20.87 5.15
CA ALA A 609 -22.92 -22.01 5.94
C ALA A 609 -23.31 -23.18 5.01
N LEU A 610 -22.62 -24.31 5.12
CA LEU A 610 -22.87 -25.50 4.30
C LEU A 610 -23.71 -26.53 5.07
N VAL A 611 -24.81 -26.96 4.45
CA VAL A 611 -25.72 -27.97 5.01
C VAL A 611 -26.05 -29.05 3.97
N ASN A 612 -26.23 -30.29 4.43
CA ASN A 612 -26.68 -31.38 3.56
C ASN A 612 -28.21 -31.31 3.34
N ARG A 613 -28.98 -31.23 4.42
CA ARG A 613 -30.44 -31.06 4.40
C ARG A 613 -30.87 -29.67 3.91
N SER A 614 -32.00 -29.58 3.22
CA SER A 614 -32.64 -28.30 2.91
C SER A 614 -32.99 -27.57 4.20
N LEU A 615 -32.47 -26.36 4.37
CA LEU A 615 -32.74 -25.49 5.51
C LEU A 615 -33.11 -24.09 4.99
N ASN A 616 -34.17 -23.50 5.52
CA ASN A 616 -34.50 -22.10 5.25
C ASN A 616 -33.72 -21.19 6.22
N ILE A 617 -33.19 -20.09 5.72
CA ILE A 617 -32.41 -19.16 6.55
C ILE A 617 -33.24 -18.57 7.69
N GLU A 618 -34.53 -18.32 7.48
CA GLU A 618 -35.44 -17.82 8.52
C GLU A 618 -35.67 -18.83 9.64
N GLU A 619 -35.63 -20.13 9.32
CA GLU A 619 -35.80 -21.21 10.29
C GLU A 619 -34.49 -21.53 11.06
N SER A 620 -33.38 -20.93 10.65
CA SER A 620 -32.07 -21.14 11.29
C SER A 620 -31.92 -20.37 12.61
N TYR A 621 -32.72 -19.31 12.83
CA TYR A 621 -32.58 -18.39 13.98
C TYR A 621 -31.19 -17.71 14.09
N TRP A 622 -30.38 -17.69 13.03
CA TRP A 622 -29.16 -16.90 13.00
C TRP A 622 -29.45 -15.39 12.91
N PRO A 623 -28.56 -14.54 13.44
CA PRO A 623 -28.68 -13.10 13.28
C PRO A 623 -28.76 -12.68 11.80
N THR A 624 -29.69 -11.79 11.47
CA THR A 624 -29.85 -11.29 10.10
C THR A 624 -28.65 -10.42 9.67
N PRO A 625 -28.17 -10.54 8.42
CA PRO A 625 -27.17 -9.65 7.86
C PRO A 625 -27.59 -8.17 7.94
N SER A 626 -26.61 -7.29 8.13
CA SER A 626 -26.80 -5.84 8.19
C SER A 626 -25.51 -5.14 7.76
N PRO A 627 -25.48 -3.83 7.47
CA PRO A 627 -24.23 -3.13 7.13
C PRO A 627 -23.13 -3.26 8.21
N SER A 628 -23.53 -3.58 9.45
CA SER A 628 -22.63 -3.80 10.59
C SER A 628 -22.32 -5.27 10.86
N ARG A 629 -22.87 -6.24 10.10
CA ARG A 629 -22.66 -7.68 10.28
C ARG A 629 -22.14 -8.32 8.97
N PRO A 630 -21.50 -9.49 9.02
CA PRO A 630 -21.07 -10.18 7.81
C PRO A 630 -22.24 -10.52 6.88
N GLU A 631 -21.94 -10.70 5.59
CA GLU A 631 -22.87 -11.37 4.68
C GLU A 631 -23.04 -12.84 5.10
N LEU A 632 -24.27 -13.36 5.01
CA LEU A 632 -24.59 -14.76 5.32
C LEU A 632 -25.12 -15.45 4.07
N GLU A 633 -24.46 -16.51 3.65
CA GLU A 633 -24.87 -17.37 2.54
C GLU A 633 -25.13 -18.79 3.04
N LEU A 634 -26.34 -19.30 2.83
CA LEU A 634 -26.70 -20.68 3.17
C LEU A 634 -26.70 -21.55 1.92
N VAL A 635 -25.82 -22.53 1.86
CA VAL A 635 -25.72 -23.47 0.74
C VAL A 635 -26.18 -24.86 1.17
N SER A 636 -27.27 -25.32 0.54
CA SER A 636 -27.87 -26.62 0.81
C SER A 636 -27.41 -27.72 -0.15
N SER A 637 -27.69 -28.98 0.21
CA SER A 637 -27.39 -30.18 -0.59
C SER A 637 -25.89 -30.32 -0.88
N ILE A 638 -25.07 -30.14 0.16
CA ILE A 638 -23.66 -30.53 0.16
C ILE A 638 -23.56 -31.84 0.93
N ASP A 639 -23.44 -32.95 0.19
CA ASP A 639 -23.19 -34.26 0.75
C ASP A 639 -21.68 -34.55 0.78
N LEU A 640 -21.16 -34.89 1.95
CA LEU A 640 -19.76 -35.29 2.15
C LEU A 640 -19.59 -36.80 2.28
N THR A 641 -20.69 -37.55 2.35
CA THR A 641 -20.68 -38.98 2.67
C THR A 641 -20.42 -39.86 1.45
N GLU A 642 -20.77 -39.36 0.26
CA GLU A 642 -20.62 -40.04 -1.03
C GLU A 642 -19.88 -39.16 -2.05
N GLY A 643 -19.50 -39.73 -3.20
CA GLY A 643 -18.86 -39.02 -4.32
C GLY A 643 -17.33 -38.86 -4.23
N THR A 644 -16.73 -38.15 -5.18
CA THR A 644 -15.28 -37.89 -5.24
C THR A 644 -14.90 -36.44 -4.87
N VAL A 645 -13.61 -36.18 -4.69
CA VAL A 645 -13.08 -34.82 -4.45
C VAL A 645 -13.44 -33.89 -5.62
N GLU A 646 -13.38 -34.38 -6.86
CA GLU A 646 -13.68 -33.63 -8.09
C GLU A 646 -15.17 -33.27 -8.18
N GLU A 647 -16.05 -34.19 -7.80
CA GLU A 647 -17.50 -33.95 -7.79
C GLU A 647 -17.87 -32.89 -6.75
N LEU A 648 -17.29 -32.98 -5.54
CA LEU A 648 -17.48 -31.95 -4.52
C LEU A 648 -16.86 -30.61 -4.95
N THR A 649 -15.69 -30.63 -5.59
CA THR A 649 -15.04 -29.44 -6.16
C THR A 649 -15.95 -28.75 -7.17
N ALA A 650 -16.54 -29.51 -8.10
CA ALA A 650 -17.46 -28.96 -9.10
C ALA A 650 -18.74 -28.40 -8.46
N SER A 651 -19.29 -29.09 -7.46
CA SER A 651 -20.47 -28.66 -6.72
C SER A 651 -20.23 -27.35 -5.96
N LEU A 652 -19.12 -27.27 -5.20
CA LEU A 652 -18.76 -26.07 -4.44
C LEU A 652 -18.43 -24.89 -5.35
N LYS A 653 -17.69 -25.10 -6.44
CA LYS A 653 -17.41 -24.03 -7.42
C LYS A 653 -18.67 -23.46 -8.04
N LYS A 654 -19.70 -24.28 -8.25
CA LYS A 654 -20.99 -23.85 -8.79
C LYS A 654 -21.85 -23.13 -7.75
N LYS A 655 -21.85 -23.61 -6.50
CA LYS A 655 -22.76 -23.14 -5.45
C LYS A 655 -22.19 -22.02 -4.58
N VAL A 656 -20.88 -21.82 -4.58
CA VAL A 656 -20.17 -20.79 -3.80
C VAL A 656 -19.31 -19.96 -4.77
N PRO A 657 -19.88 -18.88 -5.36
CA PRO A 657 -19.23 -18.15 -6.45
C PRO A 657 -17.87 -17.53 -6.10
N ASP A 658 -17.67 -17.16 -4.83
CA ASP A 658 -16.49 -16.48 -4.30
C ASP A 658 -15.61 -17.41 -3.45
N ILE A 659 -15.73 -18.72 -3.60
CA ILE A 659 -14.98 -19.72 -2.81
C ILE A 659 -13.45 -19.53 -2.85
N ALA A 660 -12.92 -18.90 -3.89
CA ALA A 660 -11.49 -18.58 -4.01
C ALA A 660 -10.97 -17.62 -2.92
N ASN A 661 -11.87 -16.85 -2.31
CA ASN A 661 -11.57 -15.88 -1.24
C ASN A 661 -11.75 -16.47 0.17
N VAL A 662 -12.12 -17.74 0.30
CA VAL A 662 -12.24 -18.41 1.60
C VAL A 662 -10.88 -18.49 2.27
N THR A 663 -10.78 -17.91 3.46
CA THR A 663 -9.55 -17.90 4.27
C THR A 663 -9.65 -18.84 5.47
N HIS A 664 -10.84 -19.09 5.99
CA HIS A 664 -11.05 -19.88 7.20
C HIS A 664 -12.06 -20.99 6.98
N MET A 665 -11.68 -22.23 7.32
CA MET A 665 -12.56 -23.39 7.32
C MET A 665 -12.88 -23.81 8.75
N PHE A 666 -14.17 -23.95 9.01
CA PHE A 666 -14.69 -24.49 10.25
C PHE A 666 -15.36 -25.85 9.94
N TYR A 667 -14.69 -26.94 10.30
CA TYR A 667 -15.15 -28.29 9.98
C TYR A 667 -15.88 -28.91 11.17
N PHE A 668 -17.22 -28.82 11.13
CA PHE A 668 -18.12 -29.33 12.16
C PHE A 668 -19.05 -30.43 11.63
N ALA A 669 -18.71 -31.06 10.51
CA ALA A 669 -19.48 -32.14 9.92
C ALA A 669 -19.14 -33.48 10.59
N TYR A 670 -20.18 -34.23 10.97
CA TYR A 670 -20.05 -35.54 11.62
C TYR A 670 -21.26 -36.41 11.29
N LYS A 671 -21.01 -37.71 11.11
CA LYS A 671 -22.04 -38.74 10.94
C LYS A 671 -21.62 -39.97 11.75
N TYR A 672 -22.49 -40.38 12.68
CA TYR A 672 -22.27 -41.53 13.53
C TYR A 672 -22.47 -42.85 12.76
N ASP A 673 -21.62 -43.82 13.05
CA ASP A 673 -21.81 -45.23 12.69
C ASP A 673 -21.53 -46.10 13.93
N PRO A 674 -22.36 -47.12 14.22
CA PRO A 674 -22.13 -48.01 15.36
C PRO A 674 -20.87 -48.87 15.25
N ASP A 675 -20.34 -49.06 14.03
CA ASP A 675 -19.09 -49.77 13.77
C ASP A 675 -17.91 -48.77 13.75
N PRO A 676 -16.98 -48.82 14.73
CA PRO A 676 -15.90 -47.84 14.85
C PRO A 676 -14.98 -47.77 13.62
N GLU A 677 -14.78 -48.87 12.90
CA GLU A 677 -13.95 -48.89 11.70
C GLU A 677 -14.62 -48.15 10.55
N LYS A 678 -15.93 -48.39 10.35
CA LYS A 678 -16.73 -47.67 9.34
C LYS A 678 -16.89 -46.21 9.69
N GLU A 679 -17.11 -45.88 10.96
CA GLU A 679 -17.16 -44.49 11.45
C GLU A 679 -15.85 -43.77 11.11
N THR A 680 -14.71 -44.42 11.39
CA THR A 680 -13.38 -43.87 11.12
C THR A 680 -13.15 -43.65 9.63
N GLN A 681 -13.47 -44.64 8.80
CA GLN A 681 -13.33 -44.53 7.35
C GLN A 681 -14.22 -43.43 6.79
N LEU A 682 -15.49 -43.36 7.21
CA LEU A 682 -16.45 -42.36 6.77
C LEU A 682 -16.01 -40.95 7.16
N ALA A 683 -15.61 -40.74 8.41
CA ALA A 683 -15.17 -39.43 8.91
C ALA A 683 -13.93 -38.95 8.15
N ARG A 684 -12.96 -39.85 7.91
CA ARG A 684 -11.76 -39.55 7.12
C ARG A 684 -12.12 -39.14 5.69
N SER A 685 -12.93 -39.94 4.98
CA SER A 685 -13.33 -39.63 3.60
C SER A 685 -14.15 -38.35 3.47
N MET A 686 -14.96 -38.00 4.47
CA MET A 686 -15.67 -36.72 4.50
C MET A 686 -14.69 -35.54 4.57
N LEU A 687 -13.67 -35.63 5.44
CA LEU A 687 -12.68 -34.57 5.62
C LEU A 687 -11.74 -34.47 4.42
N GLU A 688 -11.27 -35.60 3.90
CA GLU A 688 -10.43 -35.69 2.71
C GLU A 688 -11.09 -34.97 1.52
N ARG A 689 -12.39 -35.21 1.30
CA ARG A 689 -13.17 -34.53 0.26
C ARG A 689 -13.25 -33.03 0.49
N ALA A 690 -13.57 -32.59 1.71
CA ALA A 690 -13.71 -31.19 2.04
C ALA A 690 -12.40 -30.40 1.86
N ILE A 691 -11.29 -30.89 2.42
CA ILE A 691 -9.98 -30.23 2.31
C ILE A 691 -9.42 -30.34 0.88
N GLY A 692 -9.58 -31.51 0.23
CA GLY A 692 -9.17 -31.71 -1.15
C GLY A 692 -9.82 -30.70 -2.10
N ALA A 693 -11.13 -30.46 -1.94
CA ALA A 693 -11.84 -29.47 -2.73
C ALA A 693 -11.34 -28.03 -2.46
N LEU A 694 -11.10 -27.64 -1.20
CA LEU A 694 -10.57 -26.31 -0.89
C LEU A 694 -9.13 -26.10 -1.34
N ASN A 695 -8.30 -27.14 -1.29
CA ASN A 695 -6.95 -27.09 -1.83
C ASN A 695 -6.94 -26.76 -3.34
N HIS A 696 -8.01 -27.11 -4.07
CA HIS A 696 -8.18 -26.76 -5.49
C HIS A 696 -8.84 -25.41 -5.71
N LEU A 697 -9.76 -25.01 -4.83
CA LEU A 697 -10.64 -23.86 -5.06
C LEU A 697 -10.20 -22.59 -4.33
N SER A 698 -9.54 -22.71 -3.18
CA SER A 698 -9.30 -21.62 -2.22
C SER A 698 -7.80 -21.46 -1.94
N PRO A 699 -7.05 -20.78 -2.85
CA PRO A 699 -5.62 -20.55 -2.66
C PRO A 699 -5.30 -19.64 -1.47
N GLN A 700 -6.30 -18.92 -0.93
CA GLN A 700 -6.17 -18.01 0.21
C GLN A 700 -6.48 -18.69 1.55
N LEU A 701 -6.71 -20.02 1.60
CA LEU A 701 -6.97 -20.70 2.86
C LEU A 701 -5.78 -20.47 3.82
N GLU A 702 -6.09 -20.08 5.06
CA GLU A 702 -5.14 -19.76 6.13
C GLU A 702 -5.28 -20.72 7.32
N PHE A 703 -6.53 -21.10 7.67
CA PHE A 703 -6.77 -21.85 8.89
C PHE A 703 -7.92 -22.85 8.79
N VAL A 704 -7.74 -24.03 9.39
CA VAL A 704 -8.77 -25.06 9.57
C VAL A 704 -8.94 -25.37 11.05
N VAL A 705 -10.15 -25.24 11.57
CA VAL A 705 -10.52 -25.68 12.93
C VAL A 705 -11.48 -26.85 12.84
N PHE A 706 -11.26 -27.88 13.65
CA PHE A 706 -12.24 -28.95 13.85
C PHE A 706 -12.31 -29.35 15.33
N PRO A 707 -13.48 -29.75 15.84
CA PRO A 707 -13.61 -30.22 17.19
C PRO A 707 -13.67 -31.74 17.25
N THR A 708 -13.32 -32.27 18.42
CA THR A 708 -13.40 -33.70 18.72
C THR A 708 -14.16 -33.86 20.04
N GLY A 709 -13.45 -34.19 21.13
CA GLY A 709 -13.98 -34.22 22.48
C GLY A 709 -13.27 -35.22 23.39
N THR A 710 -13.82 -35.41 24.58
CA THR A 710 -13.23 -36.24 25.63
C THR A 710 -13.15 -37.74 25.31
N LYS A 711 -13.75 -38.22 24.22
CA LYS A 711 -13.50 -39.58 23.72
C LYS A 711 -12.02 -39.81 23.35
N ALA A 712 -11.26 -38.75 23.04
CA ALA A 712 -9.81 -38.80 22.85
C ALA A 712 -9.05 -39.31 24.09
N TYR A 713 -9.68 -39.25 25.27
CA TYR A 713 -9.15 -39.72 26.56
C TYR A 713 -9.81 -41.02 27.02
N GLY A 714 -10.66 -41.64 26.21
CA GLY A 714 -11.33 -42.90 26.55
C GLY A 714 -12.52 -42.77 27.49
N VAL A 715 -13.16 -41.59 27.58
CA VAL A 715 -14.34 -41.39 28.46
C VAL A 715 -15.53 -42.30 28.11
N HIS A 716 -15.59 -42.83 26.89
CA HIS A 716 -16.61 -43.80 26.47
C HIS A 716 -16.33 -45.23 26.97
N ILE A 717 -15.13 -45.49 27.50
CA ILE A 717 -14.74 -46.80 28.05
C ILE A 717 -15.13 -46.82 29.53
N PRO A 718 -15.90 -47.82 30.00
CA PRO A 718 -16.33 -47.91 31.40
C PRO A 718 -15.14 -47.84 32.37
N GLY A 719 -15.25 -46.99 33.40
CA GLY A 719 -14.21 -46.80 34.41
C GLY A 719 -13.12 -45.78 34.04
N GLY A 720 -13.10 -45.28 32.80
CA GLY A 720 -12.09 -44.35 32.31
C GLY A 720 -10.73 -45.01 32.02
N VAL A 721 -9.90 -44.35 31.20
CA VAL A 721 -8.56 -44.86 30.82
C VAL A 721 -7.45 -44.13 31.58
N PHE A 722 -7.61 -42.83 31.80
CA PHE A 722 -6.62 -41.98 32.44
C PHE A 722 -7.17 -41.37 33.73
N PRO A 723 -6.31 -41.04 34.71
CA PRO A 723 -6.71 -40.21 35.84
C PRO A 723 -6.88 -38.74 35.39
N PRO A 724 -7.92 -38.02 35.84
CA PRO A 724 -8.05 -36.58 35.60
C PRO A 724 -7.09 -35.77 36.49
N PRO A 725 -6.75 -34.50 36.13
CA PRO A 725 -7.28 -33.76 35.00
C PRO A 725 -6.68 -34.20 33.67
N TYR A 726 -7.50 -34.28 32.62
CA TYR A 726 -7.02 -34.65 31.29
C TYR A 726 -6.20 -33.52 30.66
N THR A 727 -5.05 -33.88 30.09
CA THR A 727 -4.15 -32.97 29.38
C THR A 727 -4.00 -33.42 27.94
N GLU A 728 -3.69 -32.50 27.03
CA GLU A 728 -3.63 -32.76 25.59
C GLU A 728 -2.48 -33.70 25.18
N SER A 729 -1.52 -33.92 26.07
CA SER A 729 -0.44 -34.91 25.93
C SER A 729 -0.91 -36.36 26.12
N MET A 730 -2.09 -36.58 26.73
CA MET A 730 -2.63 -37.93 26.93
C MET A 730 -3.22 -38.48 25.61
N ARG A 731 -2.83 -39.71 25.27
CA ARG A 731 -3.26 -40.42 24.06
C ARG A 731 -3.62 -41.85 24.40
N LEU A 732 -4.73 -42.34 23.83
CA LEU A 732 -5.18 -43.72 24.02
C LEU A 732 -4.12 -44.76 23.59
N PRO A 733 -4.09 -45.94 24.24
CA PRO A 733 -3.30 -47.07 23.76
C PRO A 733 -3.62 -47.42 22.31
N GLU A 734 -2.64 -47.90 21.55
CA GLU A 734 -2.72 -48.13 20.10
C GLU A 734 -3.97 -48.90 19.64
N LEU A 735 -4.37 -49.95 20.36
CA LEU A 735 -5.54 -50.76 20.03
C LEU A 735 -6.87 -49.99 20.12
N GLU A 736 -6.98 -49.09 21.10
CA GLU A 736 -8.16 -48.23 21.25
C GLU A 736 -8.05 -46.97 20.38
N ALA A 737 -6.84 -46.49 20.15
CA ALA A 737 -6.59 -45.35 19.26
C ALA A 737 -7.02 -45.64 17.81
N ARG A 738 -6.81 -46.86 17.31
CA ARG A 738 -7.25 -47.25 15.95
C ARG A 738 -8.77 -47.21 15.75
N LYS A 739 -9.53 -47.39 16.82
CA LYS A 739 -11.00 -47.31 16.80
C LYS A 739 -11.51 -45.88 16.94
N MET A 740 -10.61 -44.91 17.10
CA MET A 740 -10.96 -43.52 17.38
C MET A 740 -10.69 -42.63 16.17
N PHE A 741 -11.77 -42.26 15.47
CA PHE A 741 -11.68 -41.48 14.24
C PHE A 741 -10.98 -40.13 14.39
N TYR A 742 -10.93 -39.55 15.60
CA TYR A 742 -10.23 -38.31 15.88
C TYR A 742 -8.77 -38.33 15.42
N TYR A 743 -8.05 -39.43 15.66
CA TYR A 743 -6.65 -39.54 15.25
C TYR A 743 -6.53 -39.64 13.72
N ALA A 744 -7.46 -40.31 13.05
CA ALA A 744 -7.48 -40.35 11.58
C ALA A 744 -7.70 -38.95 10.96
N LEU A 745 -8.51 -38.09 11.60
CA LEU A 745 -8.68 -36.70 11.14
C LEU A 745 -7.41 -35.86 11.35
N GLN A 746 -6.71 -36.04 12.49
CA GLN A 746 -5.42 -35.39 12.75
C GLN A 746 -4.38 -35.79 11.70
N ASP A 747 -4.28 -37.08 11.38
CA ASP A 747 -3.35 -37.59 10.38
C ASP A 747 -3.66 -37.03 8.98
N GLU A 748 -4.94 -36.95 8.62
CA GLU A 748 -5.39 -36.41 7.34
C GLU A 748 -5.04 -34.91 7.20
N LEU A 749 -5.32 -34.08 8.22
CA LEU A 749 -4.95 -32.66 8.20
C LEU A 749 -3.43 -32.46 8.23
N THR A 750 -2.70 -33.28 8.98
CA THR A 750 -1.24 -33.25 8.99
C THR A 750 -0.70 -33.53 7.60
N SER A 751 -1.21 -34.55 6.93
CA SER A 751 -0.78 -34.91 5.58
C SER A 751 -1.11 -33.82 4.56
N GLN A 752 -2.35 -33.30 4.56
CA GLN A 752 -2.79 -32.34 3.55
C GLN A 752 -2.26 -30.91 3.76
N SER A 753 -1.85 -30.55 4.97
CA SER A 753 -1.25 -29.23 5.27
C SER A 753 0.23 -29.13 4.93
N GLN A 754 0.92 -30.25 4.66
CA GLN A 754 2.34 -30.23 4.30
C GLN A 754 2.58 -29.37 3.04
N LEU A 755 3.51 -28.43 3.15
CA LEU A 755 3.87 -27.48 2.09
C LEU A 755 2.70 -26.58 1.64
N LYS A 756 1.63 -26.46 2.44
CA LYS A 756 0.53 -25.51 2.22
C LYS A 756 0.72 -24.25 3.07
N GLN A 757 0.03 -23.18 2.69
CA GLN A 757 0.02 -21.92 3.43
C GLN A 757 -0.90 -21.95 4.64
N TRP A 758 -1.92 -22.81 4.64
CA TRP A 758 -2.85 -22.96 5.76
C TRP A 758 -2.32 -23.88 6.84
N THR A 759 -2.82 -23.67 8.05
CA THR A 759 -2.54 -24.52 9.21
C THR A 759 -3.83 -24.92 9.92
N TRP A 760 -3.74 -25.72 10.99
CA TRP A 760 -4.92 -26.23 11.67
C TRP A 760 -4.72 -26.44 13.16
N CYS A 761 -5.84 -26.54 13.89
CA CYS A 761 -5.88 -26.96 15.29
C CYS A 761 -7.09 -27.83 15.60
N GLU A 762 -6.99 -28.61 16.67
CA GLU A 762 -8.08 -29.41 17.24
C GLU A 762 -8.59 -28.79 18.54
N VAL A 763 -9.91 -28.76 18.70
CA VAL A 763 -10.58 -28.30 19.93
C VAL A 763 -11.30 -29.46 20.62
N ARG A 764 -10.99 -29.71 21.89
CA ARG A 764 -11.51 -30.81 22.71
C ARG A 764 -12.47 -30.30 23.79
N PRO A 765 -13.79 -30.31 23.53
CA PRO A 765 -14.80 -30.08 24.56
C PRO A 765 -15.12 -31.36 25.36
N ASP A 766 -15.69 -31.19 26.56
CA ASP A 766 -16.45 -32.26 27.23
C ASP A 766 -17.92 -32.20 26.79
N ILE A 767 -18.87 -32.00 27.71
CA ILE A 767 -20.29 -31.90 27.40
C ILE A 767 -20.62 -30.50 26.86
N ILE A 768 -21.06 -30.44 25.60
CA ILE A 768 -21.48 -29.20 24.94
C ILE A 768 -22.96 -28.90 25.26
N ILE A 769 -23.21 -27.75 25.89
CA ILE A 769 -24.54 -27.23 26.22
C ILE A 769 -24.91 -26.12 25.23
N GLY A 770 -25.95 -26.31 24.42
CA GLY A 770 -26.33 -25.31 23.43
C GLY A 770 -27.62 -25.59 22.68
N PHE A 771 -27.94 -24.67 21.77
CA PHE A 771 -29.17 -24.65 21.01
C PHE A 771 -28.93 -25.00 19.53
N VAL A 772 -29.88 -25.72 18.94
CA VAL A 772 -30.02 -25.89 17.48
C VAL A 772 -31.50 -26.10 17.16
N PRO A 773 -32.08 -25.38 16.18
CA PRO A 773 -33.54 -25.28 16.03
C PRO A 773 -34.23 -26.57 15.54
N HIS A 774 -33.55 -27.38 14.71
CA HIS A 774 -34.12 -28.58 14.07
C HIS A 774 -33.54 -29.90 14.62
N GLY A 775 -33.08 -29.87 15.87
CA GLY A 775 -32.44 -31.02 16.47
C GLY A 775 -31.06 -31.32 15.89
N ALA A 776 -30.19 -31.84 16.74
CA ALA A 776 -28.96 -32.52 16.34
C ALA A 776 -29.03 -33.96 16.86
N PHE A 777 -28.24 -34.86 16.25
CA PHE A 777 -28.17 -36.27 16.62
C PHE A 777 -27.99 -36.45 18.15
N VAL A 778 -27.15 -35.62 18.78
CA VAL A 778 -26.96 -35.57 20.24
C VAL A 778 -27.09 -34.11 20.70
N ASN A 779 -28.17 -33.77 21.41
CA ASN A 779 -28.33 -32.47 22.08
C ASN A 779 -28.98 -32.65 23.46
N LEU A 780 -28.14 -32.66 24.50
CA LEU A 780 -28.57 -32.86 25.89
C LEU A 780 -29.49 -31.73 26.40
N ALA A 781 -29.18 -30.47 26.06
CA ALA A 781 -29.98 -29.33 26.49
C ALA A 781 -31.40 -29.40 25.91
N GLY A 782 -31.53 -29.69 24.62
CA GLY A 782 -32.85 -29.84 23.99
C GLY A 782 -33.65 -31.03 24.54
N HIS A 783 -32.98 -32.15 24.78
CA HIS A 783 -33.58 -33.34 25.39
C HIS A 783 -34.13 -33.06 26.79
N TRP A 784 -33.32 -32.47 27.66
CA TRP A 784 -33.75 -32.10 29.01
C TRP A 784 -34.79 -30.99 29.02
N ALA A 785 -34.73 -30.03 28.09
CA ALA A 785 -35.76 -29.00 27.96
C ALA A 785 -37.14 -29.63 27.67
N THR A 786 -37.16 -30.60 26.76
CA THR A 786 -38.38 -31.35 26.37
C THR A 786 -38.90 -32.17 27.54
N TYR A 787 -38.02 -32.90 28.23
CA TYR A 787 -38.34 -33.72 29.40
C TYR A 787 -38.92 -32.88 30.55
N LEU A 788 -38.18 -31.86 30.98
CA LEU A 788 -38.56 -31.01 32.11
C LEU A 788 -39.81 -30.18 31.82
N SER A 789 -39.99 -29.72 30.59
CA SER A 789 -41.25 -29.05 30.18
C SER A 789 -42.44 -30.00 30.27
N THR A 790 -42.28 -31.23 29.78
CA THR A 790 -43.35 -32.25 29.83
C THR A 790 -43.70 -32.59 31.27
N TYR A 791 -42.68 -32.79 32.11
CA TYR A 791 -42.85 -33.07 33.53
C TYR A 791 -43.53 -31.92 34.27
N ALA A 792 -43.10 -30.67 34.02
CA ALA A 792 -43.70 -29.49 34.64
C ALA A 792 -45.17 -29.27 34.23
N LEU A 793 -45.53 -29.57 32.98
CA LEU A 793 -46.91 -29.49 32.50
C LEU A 793 -47.83 -30.52 33.18
N LEU A 794 -47.31 -31.69 33.53
CA LEU A 794 -48.07 -32.77 34.15
C LEU A 794 -48.14 -32.66 35.68
N SER A 795 -47.01 -32.37 36.31
CA SER A 795 -46.87 -32.40 37.77
C SER A 795 -47.09 -31.04 38.44
N GLY A 796 -47.06 -29.94 37.67
CA GLY A 796 -47.20 -28.58 38.18
C GLY A 796 -45.90 -27.98 38.74
N ARG A 797 -45.94 -26.67 39.03
CA ARG A 797 -44.80 -25.93 39.62
C ARG A 797 -44.57 -26.38 41.06
N GLY A 798 -43.30 -26.50 41.45
CA GLY A 798 -42.87 -26.96 42.78
C GLY A 798 -42.79 -28.48 42.91
N ALA A 799 -43.13 -29.25 41.87
CA ALA A 799 -42.97 -30.70 41.89
C ALA A 799 -41.48 -31.09 41.98
N ARG A 800 -41.19 -32.12 42.79
CA ARG A 800 -39.83 -32.66 42.97
C ARG A 800 -39.48 -33.57 41.80
N ILE A 801 -38.31 -33.36 41.21
CA ILE A 801 -37.82 -34.17 40.09
C ILE A 801 -36.41 -34.71 40.38
N HIS A 802 -36.30 -36.03 40.37
CA HIS A 802 -35.03 -36.73 40.60
C HIS A 802 -34.09 -36.60 39.40
N TYR A 803 -32.80 -36.49 39.67
CA TYR A 803 -31.77 -36.59 38.64
C TYR A 803 -31.87 -37.94 37.92
N PRO A 804 -31.99 -37.97 36.57
CA PRO A 804 -32.15 -39.20 35.80
C PRO A 804 -30.80 -39.91 35.59
N GLY A 805 -30.24 -40.46 36.67
CA GLY A 805 -28.95 -41.15 36.64
C GLY A 805 -28.57 -41.77 37.99
N THR A 806 -27.31 -42.15 38.13
CA THR A 806 -26.79 -42.75 39.38
C THR A 806 -26.22 -41.70 40.33
N LEU A 807 -26.12 -42.05 41.62
CA LEU A 807 -25.47 -41.19 42.63
C LEU A 807 -24.00 -40.93 42.30
N ALA A 808 -23.30 -41.89 41.69
CA ALA A 808 -21.93 -41.72 41.23
C ALA A 808 -21.84 -40.67 40.12
N ALA A 809 -22.68 -40.75 39.08
CA ALA A 809 -22.70 -39.75 38.01
C ALA A 809 -23.16 -38.36 38.48
N TYR A 810 -24.07 -38.31 39.46
CA TYR A 810 -24.52 -37.07 40.09
C TYR A 810 -23.39 -36.33 40.82
N ASN A 811 -22.44 -37.10 41.38
CA ASN A 811 -21.30 -36.58 42.11
C ASN A 811 -20.03 -36.43 41.27
N ALA A 812 -19.88 -37.08 40.12
CA ALA A 812 -18.66 -37.03 39.32
C ALA A 812 -18.27 -35.59 38.88
N LEU A 813 -16.97 -35.27 38.95
CA LEU A 813 -16.41 -33.99 38.49
C LEU A 813 -16.26 -33.95 36.97
N PHE A 814 -16.65 -32.82 36.38
CA PHE A 814 -16.50 -32.56 34.95
C PHE A 814 -16.42 -31.07 34.62
N THR A 815 -16.08 -30.75 33.37
CA THR A 815 -15.87 -29.39 32.89
C THR A 815 -16.76 -29.12 31.67
N PRO A 816 -18.04 -28.75 31.87
CA PRO A 816 -18.96 -28.47 30.76
C PRO A 816 -18.51 -27.26 29.95
N ILE A 817 -19.03 -27.17 28.74
CA ILE A 817 -18.80 -26.04 27.84
C ILE A 817 -20.09 -25.61 27.17
N SER A 818 -20.32 -24.31 27.06
CA SER A 818 -21.37 -23.77 26.22
C SER A 818 -20.97 -23.82 24.75
N ALA A 819 -21.93 -24.08 23.86
CA ALA A 819 -21.68 -24.04 22.43
C ALA A 819 -21.13 -22.67 21.98
N THR A 820 -21.49 -21.60 22.68
CA THR A 820 -20.94 -20.25 22.50
C THR A 820 -19.44 -20.18 22.82
N THR A 821 -19.00 -20.65 23.98
CA THR A 821 -17.56 -20.65 24.33
C THR A 821 -16.75 -21.51 23.37
N LEU A 822 -17.28 -22.69 22.99
CA LEU A 822 -16.65 -23.54 21.98
C LEU A 822 -16.46 -22.77 20.66
N ALA A 823 -17.51 -22.11 20.18
CA ALA A 823 -17.49 -21.32 18.97
C ALA A 823 -16.50 -20.16 19.02
N ARG A 824 -16.53 -19.39 20.12
CA ARG A 824 -15.64 -18.26 20.32
C ARG A 824 -14.18 -18.69 20.41
N PHE A 825 -13.88 -19.79 21.09
CA PHE A 825 -12.51 -20.32 21.08
C PHE A 825 -12.10 -20.79 19.69
N SER A 826 -12.97 -21.49 18.93
CA SER A 826 -12.67 -21.88 17.56
C SER A 826 -12.34 -20.68 16.67
N ILE A 827 -13.15 -19.61 16.73
CA ILE A 827 -12.90 -18.37 15.99
C ILE A 827 -11.61 -17.69 16.48
N TRP A 828 -11.42 -17.60 17.78
CA TRP A 828 -10.21 -17.00 18.35
C TRP A 828 -8.96 -17.77 17.93
N ALA A 829 -8.97 -19.10 18.03
CA ALA A 829 -7.86 -19.95 17.66
C ALA A 829 -7.51 -19.77 16.19
N SER A 830 -8.51 -19.69 15.31
CA SER A 830 -8.26 -19.51 13.89
C SER A 830 -7.60 -18.17 13.53
N LEU A 831 -7.81 -17.14 14.37
CA LEU A 831 -7.22 -15.81 14.20
C LEU A 831 -5.82 -15.69 14.80
N HIS A 832 -5.33 -16.70 15.53
CA HIS A 832 -4.03 -16.69 16.22
C HIS A 832 -3.07 -17.82 15.77
N PRO A 833 -2.84 -18.01 14.45
CA PRO A 833 -2.15 -19.18 13.91
C PRO A 833 -0.72 -19.39 14.43
N SER A 834 -0.03 -18.34 14.87
CA SER A 834 1.32 -18.45 15.41
C SER A 834 1.40 -19.22 16.72
N VAL A 835 0.30 -19.26 17.49
CA VAL A 835 0.25 -19.93 18.80
C VAL A 835 -0.70 -21.12 18.82
N THR A 836 -1.71 -21.15 17.95
CA THR A 836 -2.71 -22.23 17.88
C THR A 836 -2.54 -23.14 16.68
N GLY A 837 -1.84 -22.71 15.64
CA GLY A 837 -1.60 -23.51 14.44
C GLY A 837 -0.58 -24.63 14.65
N GLY A 838 -0.27 -25.34 13.56
CA GLY A 838 0.73 -26.41 13.55
C GLY A 838 0.22 -27.74 14.08
N GLY A 839 -1.10 -27.98 14.05
CA GLY A 839 -1.71 -29.21 14.55
C GLY A 839 -1.79 -29.26 16.07
N GLN A 840 -1.86 -28.11 16.73
CA GLN A 840 -2.01 -28.07 18.18
C GLN A 840 -3.41 -28.48 18.62
N LEU A 841 -3.45 -29.10 19.79
CA LEU A 841 -4.64 -29.63 20.45
C LEU A 841 -4.97 -28.77 21.67
N PHE A 842 -6.25 -28.45 21.91
CA PHE A 842 -6.66 -27.63 23.04
C PHE A 842 -7.89 -28.19 23.76
N ASN A 843 -7.77 -28.44 25.06
CA ASN A 843 -8.90 -28.67 25.95
C ASN A 843 -9.58 -27.34 26.26
N ILE A 844 -10.91 -27.29 26.09
CA ILE A 844 -11.70 -26.07 26.31
C ILE A 844 -12.93 -26.40 27.15
N ALA A 845 -13.21 -25.53 28.11
CA ALA A 845 -14.43 -25.54 28.93
C ALA A 845 -14.89 -24.10 29.22
N ASP A 846 -16.10 -23.95 29.77
CA ASP A 846 -16.62 -22.63 30.16
C ASP A 846 -15.79 -21.98 31.26
N ARG A 847 -15.18 -22.77 32.16
CA ARG A 847 -14.28 -22.26 33.21
C ARG A 847 -13.33 -23.34 33.68
N GLU A 848 -12.26 -22.94 34.36
CA GLU A 848 -11.23 -23.86 34.85
C GLU A 848 -11.71 -24.70 36.05
N GLN A 849 -12.52 -24.13 36.95
CA GLN A 849 -13.01 -24.85 38.11
C GLN A 849 -14.07 -25.90 37.69
N PRO A 850 -13.82 -27.21 37.89
CA PRO A 850 -14.77 -28.26 37.55
C PRO A 850 -16.04 -28.17 38.40
N THR A 851 -17.12 -28.78 37.92
CA THR A 851 -18.43 -28.81 38.57
C THR A 851 -18.96 -30.23 38.66
N ARG A 852 -20.06 -30.41 39.41
CA ARG A 852 -20.76 -31.67 39.60
C ARG A 852 -22.21 -31.52 39.20
N MET A 853 -22.85 -32.60 38.77
CA MET A 853 -24.24 -32.50 38.34
C MET A 853 -25.19 -32.16 39.51
N ARG A 854 -24.79 -32.46 40.76
CA ARG A 854 -25.48 -31.97 41.97
C ARG A 854 -25.53 -30.45 42.15
N GLU A 855 -24.60 -29.72 41.56
CA GLU A 855 -24.56 -28.26 41.60
C GLU A 855 -25.41 -27.66 40.46
N VAL A 856 -25.51 -28.38 39.34
CA VAL A 856 -26.17 -27.91 38.11
C VAL A 856 -27.65 -28.30 38.05
N TRP A 857 -28.00 -29.52 38.48
CA TRP A 857 -29.34 -30.10 38.34
C TRP A 857 -30.45 -29.27 39.03
N PRO A 858 -30.27 -28.78 40.28
CA PRO A 858 -31.29 -27.94 40.90
C PRO A 858 -31.59 -26.66 40.11
N ALA A 859 -30.56 -26.04 39.51
CA ALA A 859 -30.72 -24.84 38.69
C ALA A 859 -31.41 -25.16 37.35
N VAL A 860 -31.06 -26.28 36.73
CA VAL A 860 -31.69 -26.76 35.48
C VAL A 860 -33.18 -27.06 35.68
N ALA A 861 -33.54 -27.80 36.73
CA ALA A 861 -34.93 -28.08 37.07
C ALA A 861 -35.69 -26.81 37.48
N GLY A 862 -35.05 -25.94 38.26
CA GLY A 862 -35.60 -24.67 38.73
C GLY A 862 -36.02 -23.73 37.59
N TYR A 863 -35.34 -23.76 36.44
CA TYR A 863 -35.73 -23.00 35.26
C TYR A 863 -37.17 -23.29 34.79
N PHE A 864 -37.63 -24.53 34.96
CA PHE A 864 -38.99 -24.98 34.62
C PHE A 864 -39.96 -24.88 35.81
N GLY A 865 -39.52 -24.29 36.92
CA GLY A 865 -40.28 -24.20 38.16
C GLY A 865 -40.40 -25.52 38.92
N LEU A 866 -39.46 -26.45 38.73
CA LEU A 866 -39.39 -27.74 39.42
C LEU A 866 -38.33 -27.72 40.53
N GLU A 867 -38.49 -28.56 41.55
CA GLU A 867 -37.48 -28.77 42.60
C GLU A 867 -36.56 -29.95 42.20
N GLY A 868 -35.36 -29.64 41.70
CA GLY A 868 -34.39 -30.67 41.32
C GLY A 868 -33.75 -31.33 42.53
N VAL A 869 -33.94 -32.64 42.68
CA VAL A 869 -33.42 -33.46 43.79
C VAL A 869 -32.46 -34.54 43.28
N GLY A 870 -31.67 -35.11 44.18
CA GLY A 870 -30.73 -36.19 43.86
C GLY A 870 -31.41 -37.43 43.26
N PRO A 871 -30.63 -38.37 42.70
CA PRO A 871 -31.17 -39.63 42.20
C PRO A 871 -31.80 -40.45 43.34
N VAL A 872 -32.67 -41.40 42.99
CA VAL A 872 -33.29 -42.33 43.96
C VAL A 872 -32.23 -43.32 44.47
N ASP A 873 -32.31 -43.70 45.75
CA ASP A 873 -31.35 -44.61 46.40
C ASP A 873 -31.32 -45.99 45.73
N GLU A 874 -30.14 -46.63 45.71
CA GLU A 874 -29.94 -47.96 45.14
C GLU A 874 -30.72 -49.03 45.94
N GLY A 875 -31.95 -49.32 45.51
CA GLY A 875 -32.80 -50.36 46.12
C GLY A 875 -34.31 -50.12 46.03
N ASP A 876 -34.77 -48.89 45.80
CA ASP A 876 -36.18 -48.57 45.58
C ASP A 876 -36.54 -48.69 44.09
N GLU A 877 -37.07 -49.84 43.69
CA GLU A 877 -37.42 -50.20 42.30
C GLU A 877 -38.67 -49.49 41.73
N GLU A 878 -39.10 -48.34 42.27
CA GLU A 878 -39.86 -47.40 41.43
C GLU A 878 -38.88 -46.74 40.46
N ARG A 879 -38.50 -47.48 39.40
CA ARG A 879 -37.61 -47.02 38.34
C ARG A 879 -38.10 -45.67 37.83
N VAL A 880 -37.38 -44.60 38.19
CA VAL A 880 -37.53 -43.30 37.55
C VAL A 880 -37.42 -43.53 36.06
N MET A 881 -38.53 -43.35 35.35
CA MET A 881 -38.60 -43.54 33.92
C MET A 881 -37.55 -42.64 33.26
N LEU A 882 -36.72 -43.21 32.38
CA LEU A 882 -35.70 -42.42 31.70
C LEU A 882 -36.35 -41.25 30.95
N PRO A 883 -35.71 -40.08 30.88
CA PRO A 883 -36.28 -38.88 30.27
C PRO A 883 -36.90 -39.13 28.90
N GLY A 884 -36.24 -39.95 28.09
CA GLY A 884 -36.74 -40.41 26.81
C GLY A 884 -38.04 -41.18 26.82
N ASP A 885 -38.09 -42.23 27.63
CA ASP A 885 -39.29 -43.05 27.81
C ASP A 885 -40.44 -42.21 28.38
N TYR A 886 -40.12 -41.26 29.27
CA TYR A 886 -41.08 -40.33 29.85
C TYR A 886 -41.66 -39.38 28.79
N ILE A 887 -40.82 -38.77 27.95
CA ILE A 887 -41.28 -37.93 26.83
C ILE A 887 -42.16 -38.77 25.89
N LYS A 888 -41.75 -40.00 25.56
CA LYS A 888 -42.49 -40.87 24.64
C LYS A 888 -43.86 -41.24 25.18
N ALA A 889 -43.95 -41.57 26.47
CA ALA A 889 -45.21 -41.89 27.16
C ALA A 889 -46.16 -40.68 27.21
N ASN A 890 -45.61 -39.46 27.29
CA ASN A 890 -46.38 -38.23 27.54
C ASN A 890 -46.39 -37.23 26.37
N ARG A 891 -45.96 -37.65 25.17
CA ARG A 891 -45.70 -36.76 24.02
C ARG A 891 -46.85 -35.82 23.64
N ARG A 892 -48.11 -36.27 23.81
CA ARG A 892 -49.31 -35.49 23.47
C ARG A 892 -49.37 -34.16 24.23
N VAL A 893 -48.93 -34.16 25.49
CA VAL A 893 -48.99 -32.99 26.38
C VAL A 893 -48.15 -31.84 25.83
N LEU A 894 -46.97 -32.17 25.31
CA LEU A 894 -46.06 -31.18 24.74
C LEU A 894 -46.49 -30.80 23.31
N GLU A 895 -46.90 -31.79 22.51
CA GLU A 895 -47.35 -31.62 21.12
C GLU A 895 -48.55 -30.67 21.00
N GLU A 896 -49.53 -30.77 21.90
CA GLU A 896 -50.70 -29.88 21.93
C GLU A 896 -50.34 -28.43 22.29
N ARG A 897 -49.25 -28.22 23.04
CA ARG A 897 -48.81 -26.89 23.50
C ARG A 897 -47.88 -26.21 22.50
N THR A 898 -47.03 -26.97 21.81
CA THR A 898 -46.01 -26.44 20.91
C THR A 898 -46.38 -26.58 19.43
N GLY A 899 -47.34 -27.44 19.09
CA GLY A 899 -47.68 -27.79 17.72
C GLY A 899 -46.59 -28.60 17.00
N ARG A 900 -45.55 -29.06 17.72
CA ARG A 900 -44.40 -29.82 17.18
C ARG A 900 -44.34 -31.21 17.80
N LYS A 901 -44.01 -32.23 17.00
CA LYS A 901 -43.81 -33.61 17.48
C LYS A 901 -42.61 -33.71 18.40
N ALA A 902 -42.85 -34.06 19.67
CA ALA A 902 -41.81 -34.12 20.70
C ALA A 902 -40.72 -35.17 20.41
N THR A 903 -41.08 -36.25 19.71
CA THR A 903 -40.17 -37.35 19.37
C THR A 903 -39.30 -37.10 18.12
N GLU A 904 -39.59 -36.05 17.34
CA GLU A 904 -38.82 -35.74 16.12
C GLU A 904 -37.57 -34.89 16.40
N VAL A 905 -37.37 -34.44 17.63
CA VAL A 905 -36.41 -33.37 17.91
C VAL A 905 -35.01 -33.89 18.29
N PHE A 906 -34.87 -35.07 18.91
CA PHE A 906 -33.57 -35.57 19.42
C PHE A 906 -33.46 -37.11 19.41
N GLN A 907 -32.24 -37.64 19.27
CA GLN A 907 -32.01 -39.08 19.45
C GLN A 907 -31.88 -39.40 20.95
N VAL A 908 -32.87 -40.11 21.46
CA VAL A 908 -33.17 -40.21 22.89
C VAL A 908 -32.21 -41.16 23.66
N GLY A 909 -31.85 -42.30 23.08
CA GLY A 909 -31.20 -43.39 23.83
C GLY A 909 -29.77 -43.11 24.30
N TYR A 910 -28.92 -42.46 23.49
CA TYR A 910 -27.54 -42.15 23.89
C TYR A 910 -27.48 -41.06 24.97
N VAL A 911 -28.36 -40.06 24.87
CA VAL A 911 -28.43 -38.91 25.79
C VAL A 911 -28.93 -39.34 27.17
N ASP A 912 -29.89 -40.27 27.22
CA ASP A 912 -30.38 -40.86 28.49
C ASP A 912 -29.29 -41.66 29.21
N ALA A 913 -28.41 -42.33 28.48
CA ALA A 913 -27.37 -43.18 29.06
C ALA A 913 -26.26 -42.38 29.76
N LEU A 914 -26.06 -41.08 29.46
CA LEU A 914 -24.97 -40.27 30.02
C LEU A 914 -24.97 -40.27 31.56
N GLY A 915 -26.16 -40.19 32.19
CA GLY A 915 -26.32 -40.22 33.64
C GLY A 915 -26.07 -41.60 34.28
N LEU A 916 -25.92 -42.64 33.46
CA LEU A 916 -25.74 -44.04 33.91
C LEU A 916 -24.28 -44.49 33.84
N PHE A 917 -23.52 -44.07 32.83
CA PHE A 917 -22.14 -44.57 32.63
C PHE A 917 -21.03 -43.57 32.96
N LEU A 918 -21.30 -42.26 33.01
CA LEU A 918 -20.31 -41.24 33.38
C LEU A 918 -20.16 -41.12 34.91
N THR A 919 -19.79 -42.22 35.54
CA THR A 919 -19.76 -42.40 37.00
C THR A 919 -18.42 -42.02 37.65
N PHE A 920 -17.50 -41.45 36.90
CA PHE A 920 -16.13 -41.13 37.32
C PHE A 920 -15.73 -39.69 36.96
N ASP A 921 -14.76 -39.17 37.70
CA ASP A 921 -14.18 -37.84 37.50
C ASP A 921 -13.45 -37.76 36.14
N ARG A 922 -13.69 -36.68 35.39
CA ARG A 922 -13.21 -36.52 34.00
C ARG A 922 -12.88 -35.07 33.60
N GLN A 923 -12.63 -34.21 34.59
CA GLN A 923 -12.29 -32.81 34.38
C GLN A 923 -11.06 -32.65 33.49
N MET A 924 -11.06 -31.63 32.63
CA MET A 924 -9.92 -31.30 31.77
C MET A 924 -9.08 -30.17 32.37
N SER A 925 -7.77 -30.19 32.12
CA SER A 925 -6.91 -29.03 32.36
C SER A 925 -7.07 -28.01 31.25
N LEU A 926 -7.19 -26.72 31.60
CA LEU A 926 -7.22 -25.60 30.65
C LEU A 926 -5.89 -24.84 30.56
N GLU A 927 -4.85 -25.32 31.24
CA GLU A 927 -3.55 -24.62 31.36
C GLU A 927 -2.97 -24.23 30.00
N LYS A 928 -3.08 -25.11 29.00
CA LYS A 928 -2.60 -24.84 27.64
C LYS A 928 -3.40 -23.73 26.95
N ALA A 929 -4.73 -23.73 27.06
CA ALA A 929 -5.57 -22.67 26.52
C ALA A 929 -5.28 -21.32 27.21
N ARG A 930 -5.10 -21.32 28.53
CA ARG A 930 -4.68 -20.13 29.29
C ARG A 930 -3.30 -19.63 28.87
N GLY A 931 -2.35 -20.55 28.66
CA GLY A 931 -0.97 -20.23 28.26
C GLY A 931 -0.86 -19.55 26.89
N VAL A 932 -1.79 -19.80 25.96
CA VAL A 932 -1.84 -19.13 24.65
C VAL A 932 -2.62 -17.81 24.67
N GLY A 933 -3.20 -17.42 25.81
CA GLY A 933 -3.90 -16.15 25.99
C GLY A 933 -5.43 -16.20 25.94
N TRP A 934 -6.04 -17.39 25.90
CA TRP A 934 -7.49 -17.53 26.02
C TRP A 934 -7.94 -17.38 27.47
N VAL A 935 -8.66 -16.31 27.81
CA VAL A 935 -9.04 -15.99 29.21
C VAL A 935 -10.54 -15.89 29.45
N GLU A 936 -11.38 -16.13 28.45
CA GLU A 936 -12.84 -16.09 28.63
C GLU A 936 -13.28 -17.18 29.63
N GLU A 937 -14.17 -16.80 30.54
CA GLU A 937 -14.82 -17.68 31.50
C GLU A 937 -16.32 -17.39 31.60
N ARG A 938 -17.08 -18.44 31.90
CA ARG A 938 -18.54 -18.40 31.96
C ARG A 938 -19.06 -19.37 33.03
N GLU A 939 -20.13 -18.97 33.70
CA GLU A 939 -20.80 -19.82 34.69
C GLU A 939 -21.54 -20.99 34.01
N PRO A 940 -21.25 -22.25 34.36
CA PRO A 940 -21.85 -23.43 33.72
C PRO A 940 -23.38 -23.45 33.70
N GLY A 941 -24.04 -22.99 34.76
CA GLY A 941 -25.50 -22.94 34.85
C GLY A 941 -26.15 -21.96 33.86
N LYS A 942 -25.43 -20.90 33.46
CA LYS A 942 -25.93 -19.88 32.53
C LYS A 942 -26.10 -20.42 31.11
N ALA A 943 -25.27 -21.38 30.70
CA ALA A 943 -25.35 -22.05 29.39
C ALA A 943 -26.70 -22.74 29.18
N TRP A 944 -27.20 -23.42 30.21
CA TRP A 944 -28.49 -24.10 30.18
C TRP A 944 -29.66 -23.15 30.00
N GLY A 945 -29.73 -22.10 30.82
CA GLY A 945 -30.82 -21.11 30.73
C GLY A 945 -30.88 -20.41 29.37
N GLU A 946 -29.73 -20.05 28.79
CA GLU A 946 -29.67 -19.46 27.44
C GLU A 946 -30.11 -20.45 26.35
N ALA A 947 -29.70 -21.71 26.44
CA ALA A 947 -30.15 -22.74 25.51
C ALA A 947 -31.67 -22.96 25.60
N PHE A 948 -32.22 -23.08 26.82
CA PHE A 948 -33.65 -23.25 27.05
C PHE A 948 -34.46 -22.06 26.55
N GLU A 949 -33.99 -20.84 26.76
CA GLU A 949 -34.65 -19.64 26.24
C GLU A 949 -34.69 -19.63 24.71
N ARG A 950 -33.59 -20.04 24.05
CA ARG A 950 -33.58 -20.19 22.58
C ARG A 950 -34.55 -21.29 22.11
N PHE A 951 -34.64 -22.43 22.82
CA PHE A 951 -35.63 -23.46 22.53
C PHE A 951 -37.08 -22.97 22.70
N ARG A 952 -37.36 -22.15 23.72
CA ARG A 952 -38.66 -21.50 23.93
C ARG A 952 -39.01 -20.59 22.76
N ARG A 953 -38.08 -19.71 22.36
CA ARG A 953 -38.27 -18.80 21.21
C ARG A 953 -38.47 -19.55 19.89
N ALA A 954 -37.83 -20.70 19.74
CA ALA A 954 -38.01 -21.56 18.58
C ALA A 954 -39.29 -22.41 18.62
N GLY A 955 -40.11 -22.28 19.67
CA GLY A 955 -41.34 -23.05 19.87
C GLY A 955 -41.11 -24.54 20.11
N VAL A 956 -39.91 -24.95 20.53
CA VAL A 956 -39.59 -26.35 20.88
C VAL A 956 -40.15 -26.71 22.26
N ILE A 957 -40.16 -25.74 23.18
CA ILE A 957 -40.79 -25.85 24.49
C ILE A 957 -41.82 -24.71 24.68
N PRO A 958 -42.82 -24.86 25.57
CA PRO A 958 -43.84 -23.84 25.80
C PRO A 958 -43.26 -22.52 26.33
N GLY A 959 -44.00 -21.44 26.06
CA GLY A 959 -43.73 -20.07 26.53
C GLY A 959 -43.68 -19.94 28.05
#